data_AF-A0A9P5HEP7-F1
#
_entry.id   AF-A0A9P5HEP7-F1
#
_cell.length_a   1.000
_cell.length_b   1.000
_cell.length_c   1.000
_cell.angle_alpha   90.00
_cell.angle_beta   90.00
_cell.angle_gamma   90.00
#
_symmetry.space_group_name_H-M   'P 1'
#
loop_
_entity.id
_entity.type
_entity.pdbx_description
1 polymer ?
#
loop_
_entity_poly.entity_id
_entity_poly.type
_entity_poly.pdbx_seq_one_letter_code
_entity_poly.pdbx_strand_id
1 'polypeptide(L)'
;MTSTMKYVRVGKSGLKVSQIILGCMSFGDKNWQPWLLNKEEALPILKYAFDKGINTWDVADTYSNGHSEEILGAAIKHYNIPRSKLVIMSKCFQFVDETGGPIDPSTLLVNDGPRVNQVGLSRKHIIDAVDKSVARLGTYIDVLQIHRMDRDVPPEEIMRSLNDVIESGKVRYIGASSMAAWEFQMLQNVAEKNGWHKFISMQGMYNLLYREEEREMNPYCNATEVGLFPWSPLAAGVLAHPWTDRTDAREQTDPFLKMLFRSNPDGPEKAIVDRVKELAEKKQASMAQISQAWLISKGCMPICGLETKERIDQAVEATKVLDHFLETPKMDCSNVVAGPDVPPANEGCTICANLRKMFTEDNVRVDLGMLDKVLETPCPGHDPLLKLIRGQFDSRHLKLHKQKDDASGAGTKGEKRTETDKNAESVKNVGIEESSRSQKSNDQVSQSSPCNIFLHRHGHPHGHIAVKISSTSDELSSWHVLLARGSDEPQTPGHGRVLDANWMDLELARRWKKECLSKHGDKCSNPLKIHHVSPAWLIDTTNNCLVSGAGISDYVTLSYRWGASTGLRATRSMLPALLELGSLSPDQLGVDLSPVIKHAMQLVRDIDERYLWADAMCILQDDNAHSAEQLQLMGAIYASSTLTIVASDGDSTEGILGLQGSSPSRKVEEDIII
;
A
#
# COMPACT_ATOMS: atom_id res chain seq x y z
N MET A 1 25.66 -17.64 30.54
CA MET A 1 24.39 -18.20 30.05
C MET A 1 24.49 -18.30 28.53
N THR A 2 24.51 -19.51 27.96
CA THR A 2 24.58 -19.71 26.51
C THR A 2 23.28 -19.19 25.87
N SER A 3 23.38 -18.06 25.18
CA SER A 3 22.29 -17.49 24.39
C SER A 3 21.79 -18.53 23.38
N THR A 4 20.52 -18.93 23.48
CA THR A 4 19.90 -19.77 22.45
C THR A 4 19.11 -18.87 21.51
N MET A 5 19.44 -18.89 20.23
CA MET A 5 18.71 -18.19 19.18
C MET A 5 17.21 -18.51 19.27
N LYS A 6 16.35 -17.48 19.20
CA LYS A 6 14.89 -17.66 19.11
C LYS A 6 14.53 -18.09 17.68
N TYR A 7 13.65 -19.08 17.57
CA TYR A 7 13.12 -19.56 16.28
C TYR A 7 11.62 -19.29 16.20
N VAL A 8 11.19 -18.67 15.11
CA VAL A 8 9.82 -18.20 14.90
C VAL A 8 9.22 -18.86 13.67
N ARG A 9 7.89 -19.04 13.69
CA ARG A 9 7.14 -19.59 12.56
C ARG A 9 7.00 -18.52 11.47
N VAL A 10 7.12 -18.93 10.21
CA VAL A 10 6.89 -18.03 9.07
C VAL A 10 5.40 -18.01 8.74
N GLY A 11 4.71 -16.98 9.23
CA GLY A 11 3.26 -16.84 9.04
C GLY A 11 2.49 -18.07 9.52
N LYS A 12 1.50 -18.51 8.72
CA LYS A 12 0.73 -19.74 8.94
C LYS A 12 1.46 -21.05 8.59
N SER A 13 2.65 -20.98 8.00
CA SER A 13 3.31 -22.18 7.46
C SER A 13 3.89 -23.10 8.55
N GLY A 14 4.29 -24.31 8.16
CA GLY A 14 5.04 -25.24 9.01
C GLY A 14 6.49 -24.81 9.31
N LEU A 15 7.04 -23.89 8.50
CA LEU A 15 8.45 -23.52 8.50
C LEU A 15 8.81 -22.66 9.72
N LYS A 16 9.96 -22.95 10.33
CA LYS A 16 10.56 -22.13 11.38
C LYS A 16 11.92 -21.59 10.95
N VAL A 17 12.13 -20.30 11.20
CA VAL A 17 13.36 -19.56 10.89
C VAL A 17 13.95 -18.96 12.16
N SER A 18 15.24 -18.69 12.17
CA SER A 18 15.87 -17.88 13.21
C SER A 18 15.29 -16.46 13.20
N GLN A 19 15.17 -15.84 14.38
CA GLN A 19 14.62 -14.48 14.53
C GLN A 19 15.38 -13.45 13.68
N ILE A 20 16.68 -13.66 13.51
CA ILE A 20 17.53 -12.94 12.56
C ILE A 20 17.81 -13.85 11.37
N ILE A 21 17.79 -13.29 10.16
CA ILE A 21 18.14 -13.97 8.92
C ILE A 21 19.50 -13.44 8.44
N LEU A 22 20.40 -14.32 8.00
CA LEU A 22 21.66 -13.91 7.40
C LEU A 22 21.43 -13.54 5.93
N GLY A 23 21.64 -12.28 5.57
CA GLY A 23 21.69 -11.84 4.18
C GLY A 23 23.04 -12.14 3.55
N CYS A 24 23.05 -12.74 2.37
CA CYS A 24 24.25 -13.25 1.70
C CYS A 24 24.71 -12.38 0.52
N MET A 25 24.09 -11.21 0.30
CA MET A 25 24.51 -10.26 -0.76
C MET A 25 25.97 -9.83 -0.62
N SER A 26 26.52 -9.86 0.59
CA SER A 26 27.92 -9.50 0.88
C SER A 26 28.93 -10.61 0.55
N PHE A 27 28.49 -11.78 0.09
CA PHE A 27 29.37 -12.90 -0.29
C PHE A 27 29.42 -13.03 -1.80
N GLY A 28 30.62 -12.90 -2.37
CA GLY A 28 30.80 -12.85 -3.82
C GLY A 28 32.22 -12.47 -4.22
N ASP A 29 32.39 -12.07 -5.47
CA ASP A 29 33.69 -11.67 -6.02
C ASP A 29 33.92 -10.16 -5.85
N LYS A 30 35.05 -9.75 -5.28
CA LYS A 30 35.42 -8.33 -5.10
C LYS A 30 35.52 -7.53 -6.41
N ASN A 31 35.68 -8.18 -7.57
CA ASN A 31 35.60 -7.53 -8.88
C ASN A 31 34.17 -7.06 -9.21
N TRP A 32 33.15 -7.67 -8.60
CA TRP A 32 31.77 -7.22 -8.70
C TRP A 32 31.53 -5.97 -7.87
N GLN A 33 31.92 -6.02 -6.60
CA GLN A 33 31.82 -4.91 -5.66
C GLN A 33 32.98 -5.03 -4.63
N PRO A 34 33.79 -3.97 -4.41
CA PRO A 34 35.00 -4.08 -3.57
C PRO A 34 34.77 -4.46 -2.11
N TRP A 35 33.56 -4.21 -1.59
CA TRP A 35 33.18 -4.48 -0.20
C TRP A 35 32.68 -5.91 0.05
N LEU A 36 32.63 -6.77 -0.98
CA LEU A 36 32.24 -8.17 -0.84
C LEU A 36 33.32 -9.01 -0.16
N LEU A 37 32.90 -10.11 0.45
CA LEU A 37 33.78 -11.16 0.96
C LEU A 37 33.88 -12.28 -0.06
N ASN A 38 35.10 -12.57 -0.48
CA ASN A 38 35.38 -13.72 -1.33
C ASN A 38 35.13 -15.02 -0.57
N LYS A 39 35.09 -16.14 -1.29
CA LYS A 39 34.80 -17.47 -0.75
C LYS A 39 35.58 -17.80 0.53
N GLU A 40 36.89 -17.56 0.55
CA GLU A 40 37.77 -17.86 1.68
C GLU A 40 37.41 -17.05 2.94
N GLU A 41 36.92 -15.82 2.76
CA GLU A 41 36.48 -14.92 3.82
C GLU A 41 35.05 -15.25 4.27
N ALA A 42 34.16 -15.63 3.35
CA ALA A 42 32.75 -15.90 3.61
C ALA A 42 32.50 -17.24 4.33
N LEU A 43 33.26 -18.29 4.02
CA LEU A 43 33.06 -19.63 4.59
C LEU A 43 33.10 -19.64 6.13
N PRO A 44 34.13 -19.07 6.80
CA PRO A 44 34.17 -18.99 8.25
C PRO A 44 33.02 -18.20 8.87
N ILE A 45 32.50 -17.19 8.17
CA ILE A 45 31.37 -16.36 8.62
C ILE A 45 30.06 -17.15 8.56
N LEU A 46 29.80 -17.85 7.45
CA LEU A 46 28.64 -18.75 7.30
C LEU A 46 28.63 -19.83 8.38
N LYS A 47 29.79 -20.44 8.66
CA LYS A 47 29.92 -21.44 9.72
C LYS A 47 29.64 -20.85 11.10
N TYR A 48 30.18 -19.66 11.39
CA TYR A 48 29.97 -19.01 12.68
C TYR A 48 28.49 -18.63 12.89
N ALA A 49 27.82 -18.12 11.85
CA ALA A 49 26.39 -17.82 11.90
C ALA A 49 25.56 -19.08 12.23
N PHE A 50 25.85 -20.19 11.55
CA PHE A 50 25.22 -21.48 11.84
C PHE A 50 25.48 -21.95 13.29
N ASP A 51 26.72 -21.85 13.77
CA ASP A 51 27.09 -22.24 15.14
C ASP A 51 26.41 -21.37 16.21
N LYS A 52 26.05 -20.13 15.86
CA LYS A 52 25.26 -19.22 16.71
C LYS A 52 23.76 -19.43 16.60
N GLY A 53 23.32 -20.42 15.81
CA GLY A 53 21.92 -20.79 15.64
C GLY A 53 21.17 -19.98 14.57
N ILE A 54 21.86 -19.16 13.77
CA ILE A 54 21.25 -18.52 12.60
C ILE A 54 21.11 -19.60 11.53
N ASN A 55 19.91 -20.16 11.41
CA ASN A 55 19.61 -21.27 10.51
C ASN A 55 19.09 -20.83 9.15
N THR A 56 18.76 -19.54 8.99
CA THR A 56 18.11 -19.03 7.78
C THR A 56 19.05 -18.10 7.01
N TRP A 57 19.31 -18.45 5.76
CA TRP A 57 20.22 -17.72 4.87
C TRP A 57 19.46 -17.23 3.63
N ASP A 58 19.53 -15.94 3.36
CA ASP A 58 18.86 -15.27 2.24
C ASP A 58 19.89 -14.87 1.16
N VAL A 59 19.75 -15.45 -0.03
CA VAL A 59 20.60 -15.20 -1.21
C VAL A 59 19.70 -14.85 -2.41
N ALA A 60 20.26 -14.64 -3.59
CA ALA A 60 19.54 -14.54 -4.86
C ALA A 60 20.42 -15.09 -5.98
N ASP A 61 19.80 -15.54 -7.07
CA ASP A 61 20.50 -15.97 -8.28
C ASP A 61 21.47 -14.91 -8.81
N THR A 62 21.07 -13.65 -8.86
CA THR A 62 21.86 -12.55 -9.42
C THR A 62 22.98 -12.05 -8.50
N TYR A 63 23.00 -12.43 -7.22
CA TYR A 63 23.99 -11.91 -6.26
C TYR A 63 25.41 -12.34 -6.63
N SER A 64 26.24 -11.34 -6.93
CA SER A 64 27.59 -11.53 -7.48
C SER A 64 27.58 -12.46 -8.70
N ASN A 65 26.58 -12.30 -9.57
CA ASN A 65 26.42 -13.10 -10.79
C ASN A 65 26.35 -14.62 -10.53
N GLY A 66 25.57 -15.04 -9.54
CA GLY A 66 25.44 -16.45 -9.14
C GLY A 66 26.50 -16.93 -8.14
N HIS A 67 27.62 -16.22 -7.98
CA HIS A 67 28.71 -16.69 -7.14
C HIS A 67 28.33 -16.79 -5.65
N SER A 68 27.40 -15.97 -5.18
CA SER A 68 26.91 -16.04 -3.80
C SER A 68 26.27 -17.40 -3.48
N GLU A 69 25.45 -17.94 -4.39
CA GLU A 69 24.85 -19.28 -4.23
C GLU A 69 25.90 -20.40 -4.22
N GLU A 70 26.94 -20.28 -5.06
CA GLU A 70 28.06 -21.23 -5.10
C GLU A 70 28.85 -21.24 -3.79
N ILE A 71 29.07 -20.06 -3.18
CA ILE A 71 29.73 -19.92 -1.88
C ILE A 71 28.92 -20.61 -0.79
N LEU A 72 27.59 -20.43 -0.78
CA LEU A 72 26.69 -21.10 0.17
C LEU A 72 26.74 -22.63 0.01
N GLY A 73 26.62 -23.13 -1.21
CA GLY A 73 26.74 -24.56 -1.51
C GLY A 73 28.10 -25.14 -1.08
N ALA A 74 29.18 -24.39 -1.31
CA ALA A 74 30.52 -24.76 -0.86
C ALA A 74 30.64 -24.80 0.67
N ALA A 75 30.05 -23.84 1.39
CA ALA A 75 30.07 -23.82 2.86
C ALA A 75 29.32 -25.01 3.46
N ILE A 76 28.14 -25.36 2.92
CA ILE A 76 27.36 -26.52 3.36
C ILE A 76 28.18 -27.80 3.22
N LYS A 77 28.80 -28.00 2.06
CA LYS A 77 29.64 -29.17 1.78
C LYS A 77 30.91 -29.19 2.63
N HIS A 78 31.63 -28.07 2.71
CA HIS A 78 32.92 -27.97 3.39
C HIS A 78 32.81 -28.24 4.90
N TYR A 79 31.78 -27.71 5.55
CA TYR A 79 31.55 -27.90 6.99
C TYR A 79 30.61 -29.05 7.33
N ASN A 80 30.18 -29.82 6.32
CA ASN A 80 29.22 -30.92 6.47
C ASN A 80 27.97 -30.48 7.26
N ILE A 81 27.41 -29.31 6.91
CA ILE A 81 26.24 -28.77 7.61
C ILE A 81 25.03 -29.61 7.22
N PRO A 82 24.30 -30.22 8.19
CA PRO A 82 23.12 -31.01 7.86
C PRO A 82 22.07 -30.14 7.18
N ARG A 83 21.73 -30.47 5.93
CA ARG A 83 20.79 -29.68 5.11
C ARG A 83 19.43 -29.46 5.79
N SER A 84 18.96 -30.44 6.57
CA SER A 84 17.71 -30.37 7.34
C SER A 84 17.72 -29.36 8.48
N LYS A 85 18.89 -28.83 8.86
CA LYS A 85 19.05 -27.79 9.87
C LYS A 85 19.13 -26.38 9.30
N LEU A 86 19.16 -26.22 7.98
CA LEU A 86 19.23 -24.93 7.30
C LEU A 86 17.91 -24.62 6.58
N VAL A 87 17.59 -23.33 6.51
CA VAL A 87 16.56 -22.76 5.65
C VAL A 87 17.27 -21.84 4.65
N ILE A 88 17.25 -22.20 3.38
CA ILE A 88 17.85 -21.41 2.30
C ILE A 88 16.74 -20.73 1.52
N MET A 89 16.78 -19.41 1.48
CA MET A 89 15.91 -18.59 0.66
C MET A 89 16.71 -18.05 -0.52
N SER A 90 16.25 -18.29 -1.74
CA SER A 90 16.82 -17.68 -2.95
C SER A 90 15.75 -16.87 -3.68
N LYS A 91 16.15 -16.18 -4.75
CA LYS A 91 15.27 -15.33 -5.54
C LYS A 91 15.52 -15.53 -7.03
N CYS A 92 14.49 -15.27 -7.81
CA CYS A 92 14.59 -15.16 -9.27
C CYS A 92 13.90 -13.89 -9.76
N PHE A 93 14.54 -13.21 -10.72
CA PHE A 93 13.96 -12.15 -11.56
C PHE A 93 15.00 -11.60 -12.55
N GLN A 94 16.19 -11.24 -12.05
CA GLN A 94 17.25 -10.69 -12.89
C GLN A 94 18.04 -11.83 -13.55
N PHE A 95 18.73 -11.51 -14.63
CA PHE A 95 19.59 -12.48 -15.30
C PHE A 95 20.86 -12.77 -14.49
N VAL A 96 21.46 -13.91 -14.82
CA VAL A 96 22.82 -14.30 -14.43
C VAL A 96 23.61 -14.49 -15.72
N ASP A 97 24.71 -13.75 -15.89
CA ASP A 97 25.58 -13.85 -17.05
C ASP A 97 26.53 -15.05 -16.91
N GLU A 98 26.29 -16.08 -17.69
CA GLU A 98 27.12 -17.29 -17.67
C GLU A 98 28.51 -17.07 -18.28
N THR A 99 28.76 -15.93 -18.94
CA THR A 99 30.09 -15.59 -19.48
C THR A 99 31.08 -15.14 -18.39
N GLY A 100 30.59 -14.80 -17.19
CA GLY A 100 31.42 -14.36 -16.07
C GLY A 100 32.03 -12.96 -16.24
N GLY A 101 31.59 -12.19 -17.24
CA GLY A 101 32.04 -10.82 -17.47
C GLY A 101 31.52 -9.82 -16.45
N PRO A 102 32.11 -8.61 -16.38
CA PRO A 102 31.56 -7.52 -15.57
C PRO A 102 30.17 -7.14 -16.09
N ILE A 103 29.19 -7.09 -15.19
CA ILE A 103 27.82 -6.70 -15.52
C ILE A 103 27.62 -5.22 -15.20
N ASP A 104 27.11 -4.46 -16.18
CA ASP A 104 26.58 -3.13 -15.93
C ASP A 104 25.25 -3.24 -15.14
N PRO A 105 25.16 -2.75 -13.89
CA PRO A 105 23.94 -2.81 -13.09
C PRO A 105 22.71 -2.17 -13.76
N SER A 106 22.91 -1.18 -14.65
CA SER A 106 21.81 -0.53 -15.39
C SER A 106 21.04 -1.50 -16.29
N THR A 107 21.68 -2.63 -16.61
CA THR A 107 21.19 -3.61 -17.58
C THR A 107 20.54 -4.83 -16.93
N LEU A 108 20.49 -4.90 -15.59
CA LEU A 108 19.95 -6.02 -14.80
C LEU A 108 18.46 -6.31 -15.04
N LEU A 109 17.72 -5.35 -15.60
CA LEU A 109 16.29 -5.47 -15.90
C LEU A 109 16.00 -5.57 -17.41
N VAL A 110 17.03 -5.62 -18.25
CA VAL A 110 16.87 -5.66 -19.71
C VAL A 110 16.58 -7.09 -20.17
N ASN A 111 15.36 -7.31 -20.66
CA ASN A 111 14.90 -8.59 -21.20
C ASN A 111 14.89 -8.61 -22.73
N ASP A 112 16.02 -8.31 -23.37
CA ASP A 112 16.12 -8.23 -24.82
C ASP A 112 17.54 -8.64 -25.32
N GLY A 113 17.69 -8.79 -26.63
CA GLY A 113 18.97 -9.09 -27.27
C GLY A 113 19.61 -10.37 -26.72
N PRO A 114 20.90 -10.34 -26.33
CA PRO A 114 21.59 -11.51 -25.74
C PRO A 114 20.94 -12.06 -24.46
N ARG A 115 20.03 -11.33 -23.83
CA ARG A 115 19.41 -11.64 -22.54
C ARG A 115 17.91 -11.89 -22.64
N VAL A 116 17.39 -11.97 -23.85
CA VAL A 116 15.98 -12.28 -24.09
C VAL A 116 15.57 -13.57 -23.37
N ASN A 117 14.45 -13.52 -22.65
CA ASN A 117 13.93 -14.58 -21.78
C ASN A 117 14.79 -14.94 -20.56
N GLN A 118 15.74 -14.08 -20.18
CA GLN A 118 16.59 -14.29 -19.00
C GLN A 118 16.27 -13.34 -17.85
N VAL A 119 15.23 -12.52 -17.97
CA VAL A 119 14.76 -11.60 -16.93
C VAL A 119 13.23 -11.72 -16.81
N GLY A 120 12.69 -11.43 -15.64
CA GLY A 120 11.26 -11.35 -15.36
C GLY A 120 10.71 -12.59 -14.66
N LEU A 121 9.41 -12.82 -14.78
CA LEU A 121 8.69 -13.94 -14.16
C LEU A 121 7.94 -14.80 -15.18
N SER A 122 8.42 -14.82 -16.44
CA SER A 122 7.91 -15.77 -17.42
C SER A 122 8.12 -17.20 -16.96
N ARG A 123 7.23 -18.12 -17.38
CA ARG A 123 7.38 -19.54 -17.08
C ARG A 123 8.76 -20.09 -17.43
N LYS A 124 9.25 -19.71 -18.61
CA LYS A 124 10.57 -20.12 -19.11
C LYS A 124 11.67 -19.69 -18.15
N HIS A 125 11.68 -18.41 -17.77
CA HIS A 125 12.73 -17.90 -16.91
C HIS A 125 12.67 -18.49 -15.49
N ILE A 126 11.49 -18.59 -14.88
CA ILE A 126 11.34 -19.17 -13.53
C ILE A 126 11.91 -20.59 -13.46
N ILE A 127 11.56 -21.45 -14.42
CA ILE A 127 12.03 -22.84 -14.45
C ILE A 127 13.56 -22.87 -14.66
N ASP A 128 14.08 -22.13 -15.64
CA ASP A 128 15.51 -22.10 -15.94
C ASP A 128 16.34 -21.53 -14.76
N ALA A 129 15.85 -20.48 -14.11
CA ALA A 129 16.51 -19.84 -12.98
C ALA A 129 16.56 -20.77 -11.75
N VAL A 130 15.45 -21.42 -11.41
CA VAL A 130 15.39 -22.37 -10.28
C VAL A 130 16.33 -23.55 -10.49
N ASP A 131 16.40 -24.09 -11.71
CA ASP A 131 17.27 -25.22 -12.02
C ASP A 131 18.75 -24.85 -11.85
N LYS A 132 19.13 -23.65 -12.32
CA LYS A 132 20.49 -23.13 -12.17
C LYS A 132 20.82 -22.80 -10.71
N SER A 133 19.89 -22.20 -9.96
CA SER A 133 20.09 -21.93 -8.53
C SER A 133 20.26 -23.22 -7.72
N VAL A 134 19.43 -24.24 -7.95
CA VAL A 134 19.58 -25.55 -7.30
C VAL A 134 20.92 -26.19 -7.63
N ALA A 135 21.39 -26.06 -8.88
CA ALA A 135 22.71 -26.54 -9.30
C ALA A 135 23.85 -25.81 -8.57
N ARG A 136 23.83 -24.48 -8.50
CA ARG A 136 24.85 -23.67 -7.80
C ARG A 136 24.88 -23.93 -6.30
N LEU A 137 23.70 -24.02 -5.68
CA LEU A 137 23.56 -24.36 -4.25
C LEU A 137 23.94 -25.82 -3.96
N GLY A 138 23.83 -26.71 -4.95
CA GLY A 138 24.00 -28.16 -4.79
C GLY A 138 22.89 -28.81 -3.96
N THR A 139 21.74 -28.15 -3.79
CA THR A 139 20.62 -28.60 -2.97
C THR A 139 19.32 -27.85 -3.31
N TYR A 140 18.18 -28.32 -2.78
CA TYR A 140 16.88 -27.69 -2.96
C TYR A 140 16.79 -26.32 -2.27
N ILE A 141 15.82 -25.49 -2.66
CA ILE A 141 15.52 -24.19 -2.06
C ILE A 141 14.37 -24.36 -1.06
N ASP A 142 14.48 -23.82 0.15
CA ASP A 142 13.35 -23.84 1.10
C ASP A 142 12.29 -22.81 0.73
N VAL A 143 12.70 -21.56 0.46
CA VAL A 143 11.78 -20.49 0.04
C VAL A 143 12.29 -19.84 -1.24
N LEU A 144 11.59 -20.02 -2.35
CA LEU A 144 11.85 -19.25 -3.57
C LEU A 144 11.07 -17.94 -3.50
N GLN A 145 11.77 -16.81 -3.57
CA GLN A 145 11.15 -15.50 -3.60
C GLN A 145 11.12 -14.97 -5.04
N ILE A 146 9.98 -14.44 -5.49
CA ILE A 146 10.02 -13.56 -6.67
C ILE A 146 10.72 -12.27 -6.27
N HIS A 147 11.82 -11.93 -6.95
CA HIS A 147 12.66 -10.82 -6.51
C HIS A 147 11.99 -9.46 -6.73
N ARG A 148 11.15 -9.35 -7.77
CA ARG A 148 10.31 -8.18 -8.10
C ARG A 148 9.00 -8.66 -8.72
N MET A 149 7.98 -7.80 -8.75
CA MET A 149 6.80 -8.02 -9.59
C MET A 149 7.16 -7.85 -11.06
N ASP A 150 6.76 -8.80 -11.90
CA ASP A 150 6.75 -8.64 -13.36
C ASP A 150 5.34 -8.23 -13.80
N ARG A 151 5.21 -7.06 -14.42
CA ARG A 151 3.91 -6.52 -14.84
C ARG A 151 3.56 -6.88 -16.29
N ASP A 152 4.51 -7.46 -17.03
CA ASP A 152 4.33 -7.84 -18.42
C ASP A 152 3.90 -9.31 -18.56
N VAL A 153 3.97 -10.09 -17.47
CA VAL A 153 3.58 -11.50 -17.43
C VAL A 153 2.22 -11.65 -16.71
N PRO A 154 1.27 -12.41 -17.29
CA PRO A 154 -0.01 -12.67 -16.64
C PRO A 154 0.15 -13.31 -15.24
N PRO A 155 -0.59 -12.83 -14.21
CA PRO A 155 -0.55 -13.37 -12.86
C PRO A 155 -0.73 -14.90 -12.78
N GLU A 156 -1.60 -15.47 -13.61
CA GLU A 156 -1.85 -16.91 -13.70
C GLU A 156 -0.63 -17.69 -14.17
N GLU A 157 0.13 -17.16 -15.14
CA GLU A 157 1.36 -17.80 -15.62
C GLU A 157 2.44 -17.78 -14.53
N ILE A 158 2.61 -16.63 -13.86
CA ILE A 158 3.55 -16.48 -12.73
C ILE A 158 3.22 -17.52 -11.66
N MET A 159 1.99 -17.52 -11.16
CA MET A 159 1.59 -18.40 -10.06
C MET A 159 1.59 -19.88 -10.44
N ARG A 160 1.21 -20.22 -11.68
CA ARG A 160 1.29 -21.61 -12.15
C ARG A 160 2.74 -22.09 -12.20
N SER A 161 3.65 -21.25 -12.66
CA SER A 161 5.07 -21.60 -12.78
C SER A 161 5.73 -21.76 -11.42
N LEU A 162 5.40 -20.88 -10.46
CA LEU A 162 5.81 -21.01 -9.06
C LEU A 162 5.25 -22.27 -8.39
N ASN A 163 4.00 -22.63 -8.68
CA ASN A 163 3.41 -23.87 -8.21
C ASN A 163 4.17 -25.09 -8.75
N ASP A 164 4.44 -25.13 -10.06
CA ASP A 164 5.11 -26.26 -10.69
C ASP A 164 6.54 -26.49 -10.15
N VAL A 165 7.29 -25.44 -9.79
CA VAL A 165 8.62 -25.62 -9.17
C VAL A 165 8.54 -26.15 -7.73
N ILE A 166 7.46 -25.88 -6.99
CA ILE A 166 7.18 -26.55 -5.71
C ILE A 166 6.86 -28.02 -5.96
N GLU A 167 5.92 -28.32 -6.86
CA GLU A 167 5.50 -29.70 -7.17
C GLU A 167 6.65 -30.56 -7.71
N SER A 168 7.64 -29.94 -8.36
CA SER A 168 8.86 -30.64 -8.80
C SER A 168 9.78 -31.10 -7.65
N GLY A 169 9.55 -30.61 -6.42
CA GLY A 169 10.41 -30.87 -5.27
C GLY A 169 11.74 -30.11 -5.27
N LYS A 170 11.94 -29.14 -6.18
CA LYS A 170 13.10 -28.24 -6.19
C LYS A 170 12.97 -27.10 -5.17
N VAL A 171 11.73 -26.69 -4.90
CA VAL A 171 11.35 -25.65 -3.94
C VAL A 171 10.42 -26.25 -2.87
N ARG A 172 10.41 -25.72 -1.64
CA ARG A 172 9.47 -26.15 -0.58
C ARG A 172 8.31 -25.16 -0.36
N TYR A 173 8.62 -23.87 -0.40
CA TYR A 173 7.69 -22.77 -0.21
C TYR A 173 8.02 -21.62 -1.17
N ILE A 174 7.07 -20.72 -1.38
CA ILE A 174 7.29 -19.49 -2.13
C ILE A 174 7.08 -18.26 -1.25
N GLY A 175 7.84 -17.20 -1.55
CA GLY A 175 7.69 -15.85 -1.00
C GLY A 175 7.68 -14.81 -2.13
N ALA A 176 7.43 -13.57 -1.77
CA ALA A 176 7.50 -12.45 -2.70
C ALA A 176 8.37 -11.34 -2.15
N SER A 177 8.89 -10.48 -3.04
CA SER A 177 9.63 -9.28 -2.66
C SER A 177 9.17 -8.07 -3.48
N SER A 178 9.07 -6.92 -2.80
CA SER A 178 8.98 -5.57 -3.40
C SER A 178 7.92 -5.44 -4.51
N MET A 179 6.67 -5.21 -4.12
CA MET A 179 5.54 -4.93 -5.00
C MET A 179 4.46 -4.13 -4.27
N ALA A 180 3.44 -3.65 -4.97
CA ALA A 180 2.29 -3.03 -4.32
C ALA A 180 1.44 -4.09 -3.59
N ALA A 181 0.77 -3.69 -2.50
CA ALA A 181 -0.06 -4.61 -1.70
C ALA A 181 -1.20 -5.24 -2.52
N TRP A 182 -1.81 -4.48 -3.44
CA TRP A 182 -2.86 -5.00 -4.32
C TRP A 182 -2.34 -6.03 -5.33
N GLU A 183 -1.09 -5.90 -5.81
CA GLU A 183 -0.45 -6.88 -6.70
C GLU A 183 -0.21 -8.18 -5.95
N PHE A 184 0.28 -8.08 -4.71
CA PHE A 184 0.49 -9.25 -3.85
C PHE A 184 -0.83 -9.96 -3.53
N GLN A 185 -1.88 -9.21 -3.17
CA GLN A 185 -3.21 -9.77 -2.94
C GLN A 185 -3.80 -10.44 -4.19
N MET A 186 -3.58 -9.84 -5.36
CA MET A 186 -4.02 -10.41 -6.64
C MET A 186 -3.36 -11.78 -6.87
N LEU A 187 -2.05 -11.90 -6.67
CA LEU A 187 -1.36 -13.18 -6.82
C LEU A 187 -1.80 -14.22 -5.77
N GLN A 188 -2.03 -13.80 -4.52
CA GLN A 188 -2.58 -14.69 -3.48
C GLN A 188 -3.96 -15.23 -3.87
N ASN A 189 -4.81 -14.38 -4.46
CA ASN A 189 -6.14 -14.76 -4.95
C ASN A 189 -6.07 -15.71 -6.15
N VAL A 190 -5.16 -15.46 -7.09
CA VAL A 190 -4.93 -16.37 -8.23
C VAL A 190 -4.55 -17.77 -7.74
N ALA A 191 -3.62 -17.87 -6.78
CA ALA A 191 -3.27 -19.16 -6.20
C ALA A 191 -4.47 -19.82 -5.49
N GLU A 192 -5.21 -19.07 -4.67
CA GLU A 192 -6.38 -19.59 -3.95
C GLU A 192 -7.46 -20.14 -4.88
N LYS A 193 -7.82 -19.40 -5.94
CA LYS A 193 -8.84 -19.80 -6.92
C LYS A 193 -8.47 -21.08 -7.67
N ASN A 194 -7.19 -21.30 -7.89
CA ASN A 194 -6.69 -22.46 -8.65
C ASN A 194 -6.22 -23.62 -7.75
N GLY A 195 -6.33 -23.49 -6.42
CA GLY A 195 -5.83 -24.48 -5.48
C GLY A 195 -4.30 -24.64 -5.49
N TRP A 196 -3.57 -23.60 -5.88
CA TRP A 196 -2.10 -23.57 -5.91
C TRP A 196 -1.52 -23.08 -4.59
N HIS A 197 -0.23 -23.33 -4.40
CA HIS A 197 0.52 -22.84 -3.23
C HIS A 197 0.52 -21.31 -3.16
N LYS A 198 0.22 -20.76 -1.98
CA LYS A 198 0.27 -19.33 -1.69
C LYS A 198 1.64 -18.91 -1.16
N PHE A 199 1.95 -17.62 -1.27
CA PHE A 199 3.14 -17.04 -0.65
C PHE A 199 3.04 -17.10 0.87
N ILE A 200 4.11 -17.58 1.51
CA ILE A 200 4.21 -17.64 2.97
C ILE A 200 4.94 -16.43 3.56
N SER A 201 5.65 -15.66 2.74
CA SER A 201 6.44 -14.53 3.18
C SER A 201 6.46 -13.36 2.20
N MET A 202 6.69 -12.16 2.74
CA MET A 202 6.94 -10.92 2.00
C MET A 202 8.26 -10.30 2.47
N GLN A 203 9.17 -10.08 1.52
CA GLN A 203 10.46 -9.43 1.71
C GLN A 203 10.39 -7.99 1.18
N GLY A 204 9.81 -7.08 1.97
CA GLY A 204 9.73 -5.63 1.70
C GLY A 204 10.93 -4.86 2.29
N MET A 205 11.17 -3.64 1.81
CA MET A 205 12.16 -2.76 2.44
C MET A 205 11.54 -2.18 3.70
N TYR A 206 12.13 -2.40 4.87
CA TYR A 206 11.57 -1.83 6.09
C TYR A 206 12.66 -1.58 7.13
N ASN A 207 12.79 -0.32 7.54
CA ASN A 207 13.74 0.15 8.55
C ASN A 207 13.30 1.52 9.09
N LEU A 208 14.06 2.09 10.02
CA LEU A 208 13.71 3.37 10.64
C LEU A 208 13.70 4.56 9.65
N LEU A 209 14.41 4.47 8.52
CA LEU A 209 14.44 5.51 7.47
C LEU A 209 13.39 5.28 6.37
N TYR A 210 12.88 4.06 6.23
CA TYR A 210 11.88 3.70 5.23
C TYR A 210 10.76 2.86 5.84
N ARG A 211 9.58 3.48 5.99
CA ARG A 211 8.42 2.91 6.71
C ARG A 211 7.17 2.82 5.85
N GLU A 212 7.29 2.94 4.53
CA GLU A 212 6.13 2.94 3.64
C GLU A 212 5.33 1.64 3.77
N GLU A 213 5.98 0.49 3.99
CA GLU A 213 5.33 -0.82 4.15
C GLU A 213 4.29 -0.87 5.29
N GLU A 214 4.39 0.02 6.30
CA GLU A 214 3.43 0.10 7.41
C GLU A 214 2.02 0.53 6.98
N ARG A 215 1.93 1.18 5.83
CA ARG A 215 0.68 1.76 5.35
C ARG A 215 -0.31 0.72 4.82
N GLU A 216 0.18 -0.34 4.18
CA GLU A 216 -0.67 -1.35 3.54
C GLU A 216 -0.10 -2.76 3.56
N MET A 217 1.15 -2.94 3.10
CA MET A 217 1.72 -4.27 2.90
C MET A 217 1.87 -5.04 4.22
N ASN A 218 2.47 -4.41 5.25
CA ASN A 218 2.65 -5.03 6.56
C ASN A 218 1.29 -5.34 7.23
N PRO A 219 0.31 -4.41 7.28
CA PRO A 219 -1.04 -4.73 7.73
C PRO A 219 -1.69 -5.91 7.00
N TYR A 220 -1.60 -5.94 5.66
CA TYR A 220 -2.14 -7.04 4.86
C TYR A 220 -1.46 -8.37 5.20
N CYS A 221 -0.13 -8.38 5.29
CA CYS A 221 0.63 -9.58 5.65
C CYS A 221 0.25 -10.09 7.05
N ASN A 222 0.10 -9.18 8.03
CA ASN A 222 -0.33 -9.54 9.37
C ASN A 222 -1.76 -10.11 9.39
N ALA A 223 -2.70 -9.46 8.68
CA ALA A 223 -4.09 -9.91 8.61
C ALA A 223 -4.27 -11.25 7.88
N THR A 224 -3.38 -11.56 6.94
CA THR A 224 -3.41 -12.81 6.16
C THR A 224 -2.40 -13.85 6.65
N GLU A 225 -1.68 -13.54 7.75
CA GLU A 225 -0.65 -14.38 8.38
C GLU A 225 0.46 -14.82 7.41
N VAL A 226 0.97 -13.86 6.64
CA VAL A 226 2.18 -13.93 5.82
C VAL A 226 3.36 -13.40 6.65
N GLY A 227 4.48 -14.12 6.68
CA GLY A 227 5.67 -13.72 7.42
C GLY A 227 6.39 -12.52 6.80
N LEU A 228 6.96 -11.64 7.64
CA LEU A 228 7.68 -10.45 7.21
C LEU A 228 9.19 -10.64 7.29
N PHE A 229 9.87 -10.47 6.16
CA PHE A 229 11.34 -10.55 6.05
C PHE A 229 11.94 -9.21 5.58
N PRO A 230 11.99 -8.16 6.41
CA PRO A 230 12.59 -6.89 6.03
C PRO A 230 14.02 -7.02 5.50
N TRP A 231 14.27 -6.50 4.31
CA TRP A 231 15.63 -6.29 3.81
C TRP A 231 16.12 -4.87 4.14
N SER A 232 17.45 -4.70 4.17
CA SER A 232 18.12 -3.46 4.61
C SER A 232 17.66 -2.94 5.98
N PRO A 233 17.67 -3.77 7.04
CA PRO A 233 17.24 -3.36 8.38
C PRO A 233 18.08 -2.22 8.96
N LEU A 234 19.33 -2.08 8.51
CA LEU A 234 20.26 -1.03 8.91
C LEU A 234 20.44 0.06 7.83
N ALA A 235 19.58 0.11 6.81
CA ALA A 235 19.69 1.05 5.69
C ALA A 235 21.10 1.03 5.06
N ALA A 236 21.57 -0.17 4.68
CA ALA A 236 22.92 -0.42 4.15
C ALA A 236 24.09 0.02 5.06
N GLY A 237 23.84 0.21 6.37
CA GLY A 237 24.84 0.61 7.36
C GLY A 237 24.59 1.99 7.95
N VAL A 238 23.76 2.83 7.32
CA VAL A 238 23.47 4.20 7.78
C VAL A 238 22.94 4.23 9.23
N LEU A 239 22.13 3.25 9.63
CA LEU A 239 21.57 3.16 10.98
C LEU A 239 22.51 2.48 12.00
N ALA A 240 23.71 2.06 11.59
CA ALA A 240 24.70 1.44 12.46
C ALA A 240 25.77 2.41 12.98
N HIS A 241 25.82 3.62 12.41
CA HIS A 241 26.87 4.61 12.67
C HIS A 241 26.28 6.00 12.94
N PRO A 242 26.99 6.87 13.69
CA PRO A 242 26.61 8.28 13.81
C PRO A 242 26.46 8.95 12.43
N TRP A 243 25.55 9.92 12.32
CA TRP A 243 25.29 10.58 11.03
C TRP A 243 26.53 11.25 10.42
N THR A 244 27.60 11.53 11.15
CA THR A 244 28.83 12.12 10.57
C THR A 244 29.88 11.11 10.15
N ASP A 245 29.76 9.85 10.56
CA ASP A 245 30.73 8.80 10.23
C ASP A 245 30.50 8.29 8.80
N ARG A 246 31.55 8.38 7.97
CA ARG A 246 31.55 7.96 6.56
C ARG A 246 32.74 7.06 6.22
N THR A 247 33.29 6.38 7.22
CA THR A 247 34.56 5.65 7.09
C THR A 247 34.40 4.24 6.53
N ASP A 248 33.21 3.64 6.62
CA ASP A 248 32.95 2.28 6.09
C ASP A 248 33.10 2.22 4.57
N ALA A 249 33.72 1.14 4.06
CA ALA A 249 33.99 0.97 2.64
C ALA A 249 32.72 0.97 1.78
N ARG A 250 31.62 0.38 2.29
CA ARG A 250 30.34 0.36 1.59
C ARG A 250 29.73 1.75 1.51
N GLU A 251 29.80 2.55 2.58
CA GLU A 251 29.34 3.94 2.59
C GLU A 251 30.04 4.78 1.49
N GLN A 252 31.31 4.50 1.22
CA GLN A 252 32.10 5.22 0.22
C GLN A 252 31.82 4.76 -1.21
N THR A 253 31.58 3.47 -1.41
CA THR A 253 31.58 2.83 -2.74
C THR A 253 30.21 2.40 -3.26
N ASP A 254 29.20 2.20 -2.41
CA ASP A 254 27.87 1.70 -2.80
C ASP A 254 26.99 2.85 -3.35
N PRO A 255 26.70 2.88 -4.66
CA PRO A 255 25.85 3.91 -5.24
C PRO A 255 24.38 3.78 -4.81
N PHE A 256 23.90 2.56 -4.51
CA PHE A 256 22.53 2.33 -4.09
C PHE A 256 22.27 2.89 -2.69
N LEU A 257 23.23 2.72 -1.77
CA LEU A 257 23.18 3.35 -0.45
C LEU A 257 23.02 4.87 -0.58
N LYS A 258 23.85 5.50 -1.42
CA LYS A 258 23.81 6.95 -1.61
C LYS A 258 22.47 7.42 -2.16
N MET A 259 21.98 6.74 -3.19
CA MET A 259 20.69 7.02 -3.82
C MET A 259 19.52 6.91 -2.84
N LEU A 260 19.48 5.83 -2.04
CA LEU A 260 18.33 5.52 -1.20
C LEU A 260 18.29 6.28 0.13
N PHE A 261 19.44 6.53 0.75
CA PHE A 261 19.51 7.02 2.14
C PHE A 261 20.31 8.31 2.34
N ARG A 262 21.04 8.78 1.32
CA ARG A 262 21.89 9.98 1.40
C ARG A 262 21.60 11.03 0.33
N SER A 263 20.59 10.83 -0.50
CA SER A 263 20.25 11.73 -1.61
C SER A 263 19.70 13.08 -1.13
N ASN A 264 19.14 13.14 0.08
CA ASN A 264 18.66 14.37 0.69
C ASN A 264 19.42 14.67 2.02
N PRO A 265 20.49 15.48 1.99
CA PRO A 265 21.27 15.79 3.19
C PRO A 265 20.49 16.62 4.23
N ASP A 266 19.46 17.36 3.80
CA ASP A 266 18.59 18.18 4.65
C ASP A 266 17.30 17.43 5.05
N GLY A 267 17.18 16.16 4.68
CA GLY A 267 16.04 15.32 5.00
C GLY A 267 15.97 14.89 6.46
N PRO A 268 14.85 14.26 6.87
CA PRO A 268 14.62 13.83 8.25
C PRO A 268 15.57 12.70 8.70
N GLU A 269 16.32 12.08 7.78
CA GLU A 269 17.16 10.91 8.03
C GLU A 269 18.22 11.18 9.10
N LYS A 270 18.82 12.38 9.10
CA LYS A 270 19.79 12.78 10.13
C LYS A 270 19.17 12.75 11.54
N ALA A 271 18.00 13.35 11.69
CA ALA A 271 17.32 13.40 12.98
C ALA A 271 16.98 12.00 13.50
N ILE A 272 16.60 11.09 12.61
CA ILE A 272 16.33 9.69 12.95
C ILE A 272 17.61 8.97 13.39
N VAL A 273 18.71 9.10 12.64
CA VAL A 273 20.00 8.49 13.01
C VAL A 273 20.53 9.04 14.33
N ASP A 274 20.42 10.35 14.56
CA ASP A 274 20.80 10.98 15.83
C ASP A 274 19.95 10.44 16.99
N ARG A 275 18.65 10.21 16.77
CA ARG A 275 17.77 9.59 17.78
C ARG A 275 18.17 8.14 18.08
N VAL A 276 18.54 7.36 17.07
CA VAL A 276 19.05 5.99 17.26
C VAL A 276 20.34 6.00 18.08
N LYS A 277 21.25 6.96 17.80
CA LYS A 277 22.49 7.14 18.56
C LYS A 277 22.19 7.43 20.04
N GLU A 278 21.31 8.38 20.33
CA GLU A 278 20.93 8.71 21.71
C GLU A 278 20.36 7.49 22.45
N LEU A 279 19.50 6.71 21.79
CA LEU A 279 18.92 5.50 22.37
C LEU A 279 19.98 4.41 22.60
N ALA A 280 20.91 4.25 21.67
CA ALA A 280 22.03 3.31 21.77
C ALA A 280 22.90 3.62 23.01
N GLU A 281 23.29 4.88 23.18
CA GLU A 281 24.05 5.35 24.35
C GLU A 281 23.29 5.12 25.66
N LYS A 282 22.02 5.52 25.70
CA LYS A 282 21.17 5.37 26.89
C LYS A 282 20.97 3.91 27.29
N LYS A 283 20.91 3.00 26.32
CA LYS A 283 20.63 1.58 26.53
C LYS A 283 21.89 0.72 26.57
N GLN A 284 23.08 1.33 26.47
CA GLN A 284 24.36 0.63 26.41
C GLN A 284 24.37 -0.48 25.34
N ALA A 285 23.74 -0.19 24.21
CA ALA A 285 23.61 -1.08 23.06
C ALA A 285 24.21 -0.42 21.82
N SER A 286 24.54 -1.20 20.78
CA SER A 286 24.95 -0.61 19.50
C SER A 286 23.75 -0.04 18.75
N MET A 287 23.98 0.97 17.89
CA MET A 287 22.93 1.53 17.02
C MET A 287 22.29 0.45 16.12
N ALA A 288 23.10 -0.52 15.69
CA ALA A 288 22.63 -1.69 14.95
C ALA A 288 21.65 -2.54 15.78
N GLN A 289 21.97 -2.79 17.05
CA GLN A 289 21.07 -3.52 17.96
C GLN A 289 19.76 -2.77 18.17
N ILE A 290 19.78 -1.45 18.36
CA ILE A 290 18.55 -0.64 18.48
C ILE A 290 17.66 -0.81 17.25
N SER A 291 18.24 -0.66 16.06
CA SER A 291 17.48 -0.70 14.80
C SER A 291 16.92 -2.09 14.49
N GLN A 292 17.70 -3.14 14.74
CA GLN A 292 17.24 -4.53 14.58
C GLN A 292 16.17 -4.91 15.60
N ALA A 293 16.36 -4.53 16.88
CA ALA A 293 15.39 -4.76 17.94
C ALA A 293 14.05 -4.08 17.62
N TRP A 294 14.06 -2.86 17.07
CA TRP A 294 12.84 -2.20 16.62
C TRP A 294 12.08 -3.00 15.56
N LEU A 295 12.76 -3.57 14.55
CA LEU A 295 12.09 -4.44 13.56
C LEU A 295 11.55 -5.72 14.19
N ILE A 296 12.30 -6.35 15.09
CA ILE A 296 11.84 -7.54 15.80
C ILE A 296 10.58 -7.23 16.62
N SER A 297 10.48 -6.05 17.24
CA SER A 297 9.28 -5.65 18.01
C SER A 297 8.05 -5.43 17.12
N LYS A 298 8.24 -5.21 15.81
CA LYS A 298 7.19 -5.20 14.79
C LYS A 298 6.79 -6.61 14.32
N GLY A 299 7.29 -7.67 14.94
CA GLY A 299 7.01 -9.05 14.57
C GLY A 299 7.77 -9.54 13.33
N CYS A 300 8.81 -8.81 12.91
CA CYS A 300 9.57 -9.13 11.71
C CYS A 300 10.77 -10.04 12.00
N MET A 301 11.24 -10.74 10.96
CA MET A 301 12.51 -11.47 10.95
C MET A 301 13.49 -10.76 10.01
N PRO A 302 14.26 -9.77 10.48
CA PRO A 302 15.08 -8.94 9.60
C PRO A 302 16.23 -9.71 8.97
N ILE A 303 16.51 -9.40 7.70
CA ILE A 303 17.63 -9.93 6.92
C ILE A 303 18.85 -9.01 7.10
N CYS A 304 19.81 -9.46 7.90
CA CYS A 304 20.96 -8.65 8.27
C CYS A 304 22.20 -9.03 7.44
N GLY A 305 22.93 -8.02 6.94
CA GLY A 305 24.31 -8.20 6.48
C GLY A 305 25.22 -8.36 7.69
N LEU A 306 25.89 -9.51 7.81
CA LEU A 306 26.67 -9.89 8.98
C LEU A 306 28.06 -10.38 8.54
N GLU A 307 28.86 -9.47 8.00
CA GLU A 307 30.15 -9.75 7.36
C GLU A 307 31.27 -10.10 8.35
N THR A 308 31.06 -9.87 9.65
CA THR A 308 32.05 -10.20 10.69
C THR A 308 31.40 -10.98 11.83
N LYS A 309 32.22 -11.71 12.59
CA LYS A 309 31.76 -12.46 13.77
C LYS A 309 31.17 -11.55 14.82
N GLU A 310 31.74 -10.36 14.99
CA GLU A 310 31.26 -9.34 15.92
C GLU A 310 29.88 -8.82 15.51
N ARG A 311 29.63 -8.60 14.21
CA ARG A 311 28.29 -8.25 13.70
C ARG A 311 27.29 -9.37 13.96
N ILE A 312 27.69 -10.63 13.76
CA ILE A 312 26.85 -11.80 14.10
C ILE A 312 26.50 -11.81 15.59
N ASP A 313 27.49 -11.64 16.46
CA ASP A 313 27.28 -11.62 17.91
C ASP A 313 26.36 -10.46 18.31
N GLN A 314 26.54 -9.25 17.75
CA GLN A 314 25.65 -8.11 18.00
C GLN A 314 24.20 -8.41 17.59
N ALA A 315 23.98 -9.04 16.43
CA ALA A 315 22.65 -9.38 15.95
C ALA A 315 21.97 -10.47 16.78
N VAL A 316 22.73 -11.48 17.23
CA VAL A 316 22.24 -12.49 18.17
C VAL A 316 21.84 -11.82 19.49
N GLU A 317 22.66 -10.92 20.01
CA GLU A 317 22.35 -10.17 21.24
C GLU A 317 21.17 -9.20 21.06
N ALA A 318 20.95 -8.64 19.85
CA ALA A 318 19.80 -7.77 19.55
C ALA A 318 18.45 -8.45 19.88
N THR A 319 18.37 -9.78 19.72
CA THR A 319 17.17 -10.56 20.06
C THR A 319 16.82 -10.56 21.55
N LYS A 320 17.76 -10.20 22.42
CA LYS A 320 17.58 -10.07 23.88
C LYS A 320 17.27 -8.66 24.31
N VAL A 321 17.74 -7.65 23.56
CA VAL A 321 17.53 -6.26 23.96
C VAL A 321 16.02 -5.96 24.06
N LEU A 322 15.19 -6.64 23.26
CA LEU A 322 13.72 -6.64 23.38
C LEU A 322 13.22 -7.00 24.79
N ASP A 323 13.78 -8.05 25.40
CA ASP A 323 13.35 -8.52 26.71
C ASP A 323 13.70 -7.46 27.78
N HIS A 324 14.77 -6.69 27.57
CA HIS A 324 15.15 -5.54 28.42
C HIS A 324 14.42 -4.22 28.08
N PHE A 325 13.85 -4.10 26.87
CA PHE A 325 13.00 -2.97 26.48
C PHE A 325 11.59 -3.07 27.09
N LEU A 326 11.08 -4.30 27.26
CA LEU A 326 9.76 -4.58 27.84
C LEU A 326 9.76 -4.64 29.38
N GLU A 327 10.94 -4.62 30.02
CA GLU A 327 11.10 -4.44 31.48
C GLU A 327 11.03 -2.94 31.85
N THR A 328 9.86 -2.32 31.71
CA THR A 328 9.54 -1.10 32.47
C THR A 328 9.03 -1.48 33.87
N PRO A 329 9.27 -0.67 34.93
CA PRO A 329 8.98 -1.09 36.31
C PRO A 329 7.48 -1.33 36.52
N LYS A 330 7.11 -2.47 37.12
CA LYS A 330 5.78 -2.60 37.74
C LYS A 330 5.72 -1.64 38.93
N MET A 331 4.87 -0.61 38.85
CA MET A 331 4.66 0.33 39.97
C MET A 331 3.68 -0.28 40.98
N ASP A 332 4.04 -0.25 42.28
CA ASP A 332 3.18 -0.66 43.41
C ASP A 332 2.17 0.44 43.74
N CYS A 333 0.88 0.10 43.76
CA CYS A 333 -0.25 1.03 43.86
C CYS A 333 -0.90 1.08 45.25
N SER A 334 -0.16 0.79 46.32
CA SER A 334 -0.75 0.57 47.66
C SER A 334 -1.12 1.83 48.47
N ASN A 335 -0.78 3.07 48.06
CA ASN A 335 -0.89 4.24 48.96
C ASN A 335 -1.38 5.57 48.34
N VAL A 336 -2.57 5.64 47.71
CA VAL A 336 -3.20 6.94 47.37
C VAL A 336 -4.71 6.94 47.65
N VAL A 337 -5.19 7.91 48.44
CA VAL A 337 -6.56 8.03 48.96
C VAL A 337 -7.36 9.06 48.14
N ALA A 338 -8.61 8.73 47.77
CA ALA A 338 -9.53 9.55 46.96
C ALA A 338 -10.56 10.34 47.80
N GLY A 339 -10.99 11.50 47.30
CA GLY A 339 -12.14 12.29 47.81
C GLY A 339 -13.45 11.93 47.08
N PRO A 340 -14.63 12.35 47.62
CA PRO A 340 -15.90 11.69 47.35
C PRO A 340 -16.62 12.24 46.11
N ASP A 341 -17.34 11.35 45.43
CA ASP A 341 -18.33 11.56 44.36
C ASP A 341 -17.94 11.27 42.90
N VAL A 342 -16.90 10.45 42.68
CA VAL A 342 -16.69 9.72 41.40
C VAL A 342 -16.29 8.26 41.69
N PRO A 343 -16.84 7.23 40.99
CA PRO A 343 -16.38 5.84 41.14
C PRO A 343 -14.91 5.70 40.71
N PRO A 344 -14.06 4.94 41.43
CA PRO A 344 -12.62 5.03 41.29
C PRO A 344 -12.13 4.32 40.02
N ALA A 345 -11.76 5.11 39.01
CA ALA A 345 -10.73 4.73 38.05
C ALA A 345 -9.43 5.42 38.49
N ASN A 346 -8.58 4.69 39.22
CA ASN A 346 -7.25 5.04 39.76
C ASN A 346 -6.78 6.51 39.52
N GLU A 347 -7.24 7.42 40.38
CA GLU A 347 -6.68 8.76 40.53
C GLU A 347 -5.32 8.66 41.23
N GLY A 348 -4.27 8.69 40.43
CA GLY A 348 -2.88 8.48 40.84
C GLY A 348 -1.97 8.16 39.66
N CYS A 349 -2.56 7.74 38.53
CA CYS A 349 -1.85 7.57 37.28
C CYS A 349 -1.57 8.94 36.64
N THR A 350 -0.35 9.46 36.82
CA THR A 350 0.14 10.70 36.18
C THR A 350 -0.01 10.62 34.66
N ILE A 351 0.03 9.42 34.07
CA ILE A 351 -0.19 9.18 32.64
C ILE A 351 -1.65 9.41 32.23
N CYS A 352 -2.64 8.97 33.02
CA CYS A 352 -4.06 9.22 32.75
C CYS A 352 -4.44 10.70 32.97
N ALA A 353 -3.81 11.36 33.95
CA ALA A 353 -3.96 12.79 34.19
C ALA A 353 -3.33 13.63 33.05
N ASN A 354 -2.16 13.22 32.54
CA ASN A 354 -1.49 13.87 31.41
C ASN A 354 -2.22 13.63 30.08
N LEU A 355 -2.78 12.42 29.86
CA LEU A 355 -3.64 12.15 28.71
C LEU A 355 -4.91 13.01 28.75
N ARG A 356 -5.57 13.16 29.91
CA ARG A 356 -6.70 14.09 30.04
C ARG A 356 -6.31 15.53 29.68
N LYS A 357 -5.17 16.03 30.18
CA LYS A 357 -4.66 17.36 29.82
C LYS A 357 -4.33 17.51 28.33
N MET A 358 -3.82 16.47 27.67
CA MET A 358 -3.58 16.47 26.22
C MET A 358 -4.86 16.57 25.38
N PHE A 359 -6.03 16.20 25.94
CA PHE A 359 -7.30 16.18 25.22
C PHE A 359 -8.29 17.28 25.65
N THR A 360 -7.94 18.12 26.63
CA THR A 360 -8.84 19.18 27.16
C THR A 360 -8.33 20.60 27.02
N GLU A 361 -7.07 20.82 26.62
CA GLU A 361 -6.54 22.18 26.39
C GLU A 361 -6.20 22.39 24.91
N ASP A 362 -6.82 23.40 24.31
CA ASP A 362 -6.64 23.80 22.92
C ASP A 362 -5.17 24.15 22.64
N ASN A 363 -4.58 23.47 21.65
CA ASN A 363 -3.21 23.61 21.14
C ASN A 363 -2.06 23.00 21.98
N VAL A 364 -1.80 21.69 21.83
CA VAL A 364 -0.44 21.14 22.00
C VAL A 364 -0.16 20.02 20.99
N ARG A 365 1.00 20.08 20.32
CA ARG A 365 1.58 19.02 19.47
C ARG A 365 1.73 17.71 20.26
N VAL A 366 1.19 16.62 19.75
CA VAL A 366 1.35 15.28 20.33
C VAL A 366 2.82 14.85 20.24
N ASP A 367 3.48 14.70 21.40
CA ASP A 367 4.78 14.03 21.49
C ASP A 367 4.57 12.52 21.40
N LEU A 368 4.84 11.98 20.21
CA LEU A 368 4.70 10.55 19.88
C LEU A 368 5.55 9.64 20.80
N GLY A 369 6.67 10.16 21.34
CA GLY A 369 7.50 9.42 22.29
C GLY A 369 6.86 9.24 23.68
N MET A 370 5.83 10.03 23.98
CA MET A 370 5.04 9.92 25.20
C MET A 370 3.87 8.95 25.03
N LEU A 371 3.27 8.89 23.84
CA LEU A 371 2.20 7.96 23.47
C LEU A 371 2.68 6.50 23.47
N ASP A 372 3.88 6.24 22.95
CA ASP A 372 4.48 4.90 22.94
C ASP A 372 4.73 4.37 24.36
N LYS A 373 5.11 5.23 25.31
CA LYS A 373 5.28 4.84 26.73
C LYS A 373 3.97 4.51 27.43
N VAL A 374 2.85 5.10 27.01
CA VAL A 374 1.51 4.78 27.54
C VAL A 374 1.07 3.39 27.10
N LEU A 375 1.31 3.05 25.84
CA LEU A 375 0.89 1.78 25.24
C LEU A 375 1.69 0.58 25.75
N GLU A 376 2.90 0.81 26.29
CA GLU A 376 3.81 -0.23 26.78
C GLU A 376 3.68 -0.54 28.28
N THR A 377 2.88 0.20 29.06
CA THR A 377 2.77 0.01 30.53
C THR A 377 1.50 -0.78 30.92
N PRO A 378 1.58 -1.89 31.67
CA PRO A 378 0.39 -2.66 32.07
C PRO A 378 -0.32 -2.01 33.28
N CYS A 379 -1.43 -1.32 33.05
CA CYS A 379 -2.33 -0.80 34.08
C CYS A 379 -3.68 -1.56 34.03
N PRO A 380 -4.28 -1.99 35.15
CA PRO A 380 -5.59 -2.66 35.16
C PRO A 380 -6.72 -1.81 34.57
N GLY A 381 -6.57 -0.48 34.58
CA GLY A 381 -7.50 0.47 33.93
C GLY A 381 -7.27 0.65 32.42
N HIS A 382 -6.25 0.01 31.84
CA HIS A 382 -6.01 0.07 30.40
C HIS A 382 -6.95 -0.82 29.60
N ASP A 383 -7.55 -1.89 30.13
CA ASP A 383 -8.35 -2.78 29.28
C ASP A 383 -9.61 -2.11 28.68
N PRO A 384 -10.34 -1.23 29.39
CA PRO A 384 -11.43 -0.45 28.78
C PRO A 384 -10.92 0.60 27.77
N LEU A 385 -9.80 1.26 28.05
CA LEU A 385 -9.23 2.32 27.19
C LEU A 385 -8.49 1.75 25.96
N LEU A 386 -7.79 0.63 26.13
CA LEU A 386 -7.17 -0.17 25.07
C LEU A 386 -8.21 -0.94 24.28
N LYS A 387 -9.37 -1.32 24.83
CA LYS A 387 -10.52 -1.77 24.03
C LYS A 387 -11.15 -0.62 23.25
N LEU A 388 -11.16 0.60 23.80
CA LEU A 388 -11.57 1.79 23.05
C LEU A 388 -10.58 2.11 21.92
N ILE A 389 -9.27 2.00 22.20
CA ILE A 389 -8.18 2.22 21.23
C ILE A 389 -8.15 1.08 20.19
N ARG A 390 -8.15 -0.20 20.60
CA ARG A 390 -8.18 -1.37 19.71
C ARG A 390 -9.48 -1.48 18.92
N GLY A 391 -10.62 -1.19 19.53
CA GLY A 391 -11.91 -1.08 18.82
C GLY A 391 -11.94 0.07 17.82
N GLN A 392 -11.13 1.12 18.03
CA GLN A 392 -10.91 2.17 17.04
C GLN A 392 -9.81 1.84 16.00
N PHE A 393 -8.93 0.87 16.26
CA PHE A 393 -7.87 0.44 15.34
C PHE A 393 -8.30 -0.73 14.44
N ASP A 394 -9.20 -1.62 14.89
CA ASP A 394 -9.85 -2.63 14.03
C ASP A 394 -10.76 -1.99 12.98
N SER A 395 -11.28 -0.78 13.25
CA SER A 395 -12.01 0.04 12.27
C SER A 395 -11.11 0.84 11.31
N ARG A 396 -9.78 0.69 11.39
CA ARG A 396 -8.78 1.53 10.67
C ARG A 396 -7.80 0.76 9.77
N HIS A 397 -8.12 -0.46 9.34
CA HIS A 397 -7.41 -1.13 8.25
C HIS A 397 -8.32 -1.41 7.04
N LEU A 398 -8.61 -0.34 6.29
CA LEU A 398 -8.60 -0.42 4.84
C LEU A 398 -7.85 0.81 4.34
N LYS A 399 -6.68 0.55 3.72
CA LYS A 399 -5.91 1.44 2.82
C LYS A 399 -5.20 2.63 3.52
N LEU A 400 -3.96 3.01 3.24
CA LEU A 400 -3.23 3.00 1.96
C LEU A 400 -1.73 3.31 2.14
N HIS A 401 -0.83 2.59 1.44
CA HIS A 401 0.43 3.17 0.90
C HIS A 401 0.04 4.49 0.18
N LYS A 402 0.80 5.58 0.06
CA LYS A 402 2.23 5.79 -0.08
C LYS A 402 2.43 7.32 -0.13
N GLN A 403 3.70 7.71 -0.24
CA GLN A 403 4.21 8.81 -1.07
C GLN A 403 4.53 10.17 -0.40
N LYS A 404 5.83 10.32 -0.11
CA LYS A 404 6.79 11.26 -0.77
C LYS A 404 6.35 11.73 -2.16
N ASP A 405 6.70 12.88 -2.69
CA ASP A 405 7.47 14.06 -2.27
C ASP A 405 7.23 15.07 -3.41
N ASP A 406 7.21 16.35 -3.11
CA ASP A 406 7.53 17.46 -4.00
C ASP A 406 8.63 18.27 -3.30
N ALA A 407 9.45 19.12 -3.91
CA ALA A 407 9.93 19.33 -5.26
C ALA A 407 10.89 20.54 -5.16
N SER A 408 11.83 20.63 -6.10
CA SER A 408 12.20 21.86 -6.82
C SER A 408 13.03 23.01 -6.18
N GLY A 409 13.78 23.67 -7.09
CA GLY A 409 14.31 25.03 -6.97
C GLY A 409 15.69 25.21 -7.66
N ALA A 410 15.78 25.32 -8.98
CA ALA A 410 15.73 26.54 -9.82
C ALA A 410 17.05 27.33 -9.95
N GLY A 411 17.46 27.64 -11.20
CA GLY A 411 18.61 28.50 -11.52
C GLY A 411 18.88 28.71 -13.02
N THR A 412 18.35 29.82 -13.54
CA THR A 412 18.50 30.54 -14.84
C THR A 412 19.77 30.37 -15.72
N LYS A 413 19.61 30.41 -17.06
CA LYS A 413 20.12 31.43 -18.04
C LYS A 413 20.23 30.91 -19.50
N GLY A 414 19.82 31.74 -20.46
CA GLY A 414 20.66 32.09 -21.62
C GLY A 414 20.50 31.37 -22.98
N GLU A 415 19.79 32.03 -23.91
CA GLU A 415 20.16 32.32 -25.30
C GLU A 415 20.53 31.24 -26.36
N LYS A 416 19.72 31.28 -27.45
CA LYS A 416 20.07 31.43 -28.90
C LYS A 416 20.55 30.24 -29.77
N ARG A 417 19.95 30.27 -30.98
CA ARG A 417 20.46 30.00 -32.35
C ARG A 417 20.30 28.57 -32.92
N THR A 418 19.36 28.37 -33.86
CA THR A 418 19.42 28.48 -35.37
C THR A 418 19.96 27.20 -36.03
N GLU A 419 19.14 26.53 -36.86
CA GLU A 419 19.26 26.38 -38.35
C GLU A 419 20.52 25.58 -38.77
N THR A 420 20.56 24.67 -39.75
CA THR A 420 19.70 24.16 -40.83
C THR A 420 20.51 23.04 -41.53
N ASP A 421 19.85 22.34 -42.46
CA ASP A 421 20.43 21.68 -43.65
C ASP A 421 21.04 20.29 -43.45
N LYS A 422 20.98 19.35 -44.41
CA LYS A 422 20.10 19.03 -45.55
C LYS A 422 20.64 17.71 -46.12
N ASN A 423 19.74 16.95 -46.74
CA ASN A 423 19.96 15.96 -47.81
C ASN A 423 20.78 14.68 -47.54
N ALA A 424 20.12 13.53 -47.75
CA ALA A 424 20.42 12.68 -48.91
C ALA A 424 19.25 11.70 -49.22
N GLU A 425 18.78 11.79 -50.46
CA GLU A 425 18.12 10.84 -51.38
C GLU A 425 18.33 9.33 -51.09
N SER A 426 17.56 8.35 -51.57
CA SER A 426 16.34 8.13 -52.37
C SER A 426 16.12 6.59 -52.33
N VAL A 427 14.92 6.01 -52.54
CA VAL A 427 14.53 5.31 -53.79
C VAL A 427 13.22 4.51 -53.57
N LYS A 428 12.21 4.85 -54.38
CA LYS A 428 11.12 4.06 -55.03
C LYS A 428 9.96 3.40 -54.24
N ASN A 429 8.79 4.06 -54.36
CA ASN A 429 7.49 3.61 -54.90
C ASN A 429 7.25 2.11 -55.16
N VAL A 430 6.13 1.58 -54.62
CA VAL A 430 4.97 1.05 -55.38
C VAL A 430 3.70 1.35 -54.57
N GLY A 431 2.66 1.85 -55.22
CA GLY A 431 1.39 2.23 -54.58
C GLY A 431 0.21 1.32 -54.91
N ILE A 432 -0.87 1.59 -54.16
CA ILE A 432 -2.29 1.52 -54.49
C ILE A 432 -2.90 0.12 -54.76
N GLU A 433 -3.83 -0.27 -53.89
CA GLU A 433 -5.17 -0.70 -54.32
C GLU A 433 -6.20 -0.51 -53.19
N GLU A 434 -7.04 0.51 -53.36
CA GLU A 434 -8.36 0.60 -52.73
C GLU A 434 -9.29 -0.40 -53.43
N SER A 435 -10.07 -1.17 -52.68
CA SER A 435 -11.35 -1.67 -53.18
C SER A 435 -12.43 -1.56 -52.11
N SER A 436 -13.54 -0.97 -52.53
CA SER A 436 -14.73 -0.66 -51.77
C SER A 436 -15.88 -1.58 -52.18
N ARG A 437 -16.93 -1.61 -51.32
CA ARG A 437 -18.24 -2.31 -51.38
C ARG A 437 -18.29 -3.61 -50.58
N SER A 438 -19.28 -3.86 -49.72
CA SER A 438 -20.66 -3.37 -49.68
C SER A 438 -21.25 -3.36 -48.26
N GLN A 439 -22.03 -2.33 -47.95
CA GLN A 439 -23.00 -2.30 -46.85
C GLN A 439 -23.99 -3.47 -46.94
N LYS A 440 -24.21 -4.15 -45.81
CA LYS A 440 -25.54 -4.61 -45.40
C LYS A 440 -25.71 -4.36 -43.91
N SER A 441 -26.68 -3.51 -43.63
CA SER A 441 -27.34 -3.23 -42.38
C SER A 441 -27.78 -4.49 -41.65
N ASN A 442 -27.56 -4.53 -40.34
CA ASN A 442 -28.55 -4.98 -39.38
C ASN A 442 -28.32 -4.25 -38.06
N ASP A 443 -29.14 -3.24 -37.83
CA ASP A 443 -29.52 -2.81 -36.50
C ASP A 443 -30.10 -4.02 -35.75
N GLN A 444 -29.67 -4.25 -34.51
CA GLN A 444 -30.58 -4.26 -33.36
C GLN A 444 -29.87 -4.50 -32.02
N VAL A 445 -30.05 -3.50 -31.16
CA VAL A 445 -30.26 -3.54 -29.71
C VAL A 445 -29.03 -3.72 -28.81
N SER A 446 -28.61 -2.56 -28.32
CA SER A 446 -27.96 -2.29 -27.05
C SER A 446 -28.49 -3.12 -25.88
N GLN A 447 -27.63 -3.91 -25.24
CA GLN A 447 -27.81 -4.28 -23.84
C GLN A 447 -27.14 -3.20 -22.98
N SER A 448 -27.96 -2.29 -22.47
CA SER A 448 -27.61 -1.30 -21.45
C SER A 448 -27.48 -2.00 -20.09
N SER A 449 -26.32 -1.92 -19.46
CA SER A 449 -26.07 -2.41 -18.09
C SER A 449 -26.28 -1.27 -17.07
N PRO A 450 -26.85 -1.53 -15.86
CA PRO A 450 -27.42 -0.47 -15.03
C PRO A 450 -26.54 0.12 -13.90
N CYS A 451 -26.17 1.42 -14.04
CA CYS A 451 -26.24 2.48 -13.02
C CYS A 451 -26.57 2.12 -11.55
N ASN A 452 -25.66 1.68 -10.67
CA ASN A 452 -25.86 1.70 -9.21
C ASN A 452 -25.21 2.93 -8.54
N ILE A 453 -25.87 3.44 -7.49
CA ILE A 453 -25.40 4.60 -6.73
C ILE A 453 -25.33 4.23 -5.26
N PHE A 454 -24.21 4.56 -4.64
CA PHE A 454 -24.02 4.44 -3.20
C PHE A 454 -23.76 5.84 -2.63
N LEU A 455 -24.54 6.21 -1.61
CA LEU A 455 -24.27 7.38 -0.79
C LEU A 455 -23.35 6.95 0.35
N HIS A 456 -22.09 7.38 0.30
CA HIS A 456 -21.09 7.02 1.30
C HIS A 456 -20.63 8.25 2.09
N ARG A 457 -20.66 8.15 3.43
CA ARG A 457 -20.00 9.11 4.33
C ARG A 457 -18.82 8.41 4.99
N HIS A 458 -17.62 8.93 4.78
CA HIS A 458 -16.41 8.38 5.36
C HIS A 458 -16.40 8.48 6.90
N GLY A 459 -16.31 7.36 7.61
CA GLY A 459 -16.00 7.33 9.05
C GLY A 459 -17.00 6.68 10.02
N HIS A 460 -18.01 5.91 9.58
CA HIS A 460 -18.87 5.14 10.51
C HIS A 460 -18.90 3.62 10.20
N PRO A 461 -18.67 2.72 11.18
CA PRO A 461 -18.75 1.26 11.00
C PRO A 461 -20.17 0.67 11.13
N HIS A 462 -21.19 1.49 11.43
CA HIS A 462 -22.57 1.04 11.57
C HIS A 462 -23.53 1.97 10.86
N GLY A 463 -23.98 1.51 9.70
CA GLY A 463 -24.91 2.19 8.81
C GLY A 463 -24.97 1.52 7.45
N HIS A 464 -24.80 0.19 7.39
CA HIS A 464 -25.06 -0.58 6.19
C HIS A 464 -26.51 -1.09 6.28
N ILE A 465 -27.40 -0.61 5.42
CA ILE A 465 -28.36 -1.54 4.84
C ILE A 465 -27.62 -2.12 3.63
N ALA A 466 -26.86 -3.18 3.89
CA ALA A 466 -26.28 -4.02 2.87
C ALA A 466 -27.02 -5.35 2.94
N VAL A 467 -27.87 -5.60 1.95
CA VAL A 467 -28.39 -6.93 1.70
C VAL A 467 -27.24 -7.74 1.11
N LYS A 468 -26.83 -8.79 1.81
CA LYS A 468 -25.82 -9.73 1.33
C LYS A 468 -26.52 -10.79 0.47
N ILE A 469 -26.07 -10.90 -0.77
CA ILE A 469 -26.52 -11.88 -1.76
C ILE A 469 -25.29 -12.74 -2.13
N SER A 470 -25.35 -14.06 -1.91
CA SER A 470 -24.30 -15.03 -2.32
C SER A 470 -24.72 -16.49 -2.03
N SER A 471 -24.48 -17.53 -2.83
CA SER A 471 -24.26 -17.73 -4.28
C SER A 471 -24.67 -19.17 -4.70
N THR A 472 -24.94 -19.39 -5.99
CA THR A 472 -24.96 -20.62 -6.85
C THR A 472 -26.08 -21.66 -6.67
N SER A 473 -26.68 -22.26 -7.70
CA SER A 473 -26.40 -22.44 -9.15
C SER A 473 -27.70 -22.25 -9.97
N ASP A 474 -27.72 -22.27 -11.30
CA ASP A 474 -27.69 -23.56 -12.01
C ASP A 474 -26.35 -23.99 -12.62
N GLU A 475 -25.26 -23.22 -12.64
CA GLU A 475 -25.07 -22.11 -13.58
C GLU A 475 -26.15 -21.03 -13.53
N LEU A 476 -25.79 -19.85 -13.02
CA LEU A 476 -26.67 -18.69 -12.77
C LEU A 476 -27.73 -18.93 -11.70
N SER A 477 -27.34 -18.79 -10.43
CA SER A 477 -28.32 -18.59 -9.35
C SER A 477 -28.75 -17.13 -9.27
N SER A 478 -30.03 -16.87 -9.48
CA SER A 478 -30.70 -15.67 -8.97
C SER A 478 -30.78 -15.71 -7.44
N TRP A 479 -30.83 -14.53 -6.82
CA TRP A 479 -30.97 -14.36 -5.37
C TRP A 479 -32.20 -13.51 -5.11
N HIS A 480 -33.13 -14.02 -4.31
CA HIS A 480 -34.37 -13.31 -4.00
C HIS A 480 -34.31 -12.72 -2.59
N VAL A 481 -34.58 -11.42 -2.47
CA VAL A 481 -34.67 -10.71 -1.19
C VAL A 481 -36.12 -10.78 -0.72
N LEU A 482 -36.36 -11.44 0.42
CA LEU A 482 -37.69 -11.52 1.03
C LEU A 482 -37.95 -10.27 1.91
N LEU A 483 -38.74 -9.32 1.41
CA LEU A 483 -39.26 -8.19 2.19
C LEU A 483 -40.77 -8.37 2.41
N ALA A 484 -41.20 -8.58 3.65
CA ALA A 484 -42.62 -8.62 4.00
C ALA A 484 -43.16 -7.21 4.30
N ARG A 485 -44.40 -6.90 3.86
CA ARG A 485 -45.11 -5.70 4.32
C ARG A 485 -45.40 -5.85 5.81
N GLY A 486 -45.09 -4.82 6.59
CA GLY A 486 -45.04 -4.85 8.06
C GLY A 486 -46.35 -5.14 8.81
N SER A 487 -47.41 -5.62 8.14
CA SER A 487 -48.67 -6.00 8.77
C SER A 487 -48.98 -7.50 8.77
N ASP A 488 -48.27 -8.33 7.97
CA ASP A 488 -48.92 -9.59 7.56
C ASP A 488 -48.40 -10.90 8.16
N GLU A 489 -47.23 -11.00 8.82
CA GLU A 489 -46.89 -12.23 9.57
C GLU A 489 -45.97 -11.98 10.79
N PRO A 490 -46.34 -12.46 12.01
CA PRO A 490 -45.54 -12.25 13.23
C PRO A 490 -44.20 -13.01 13.29
N GLN A 491 -43.86 -13.83 12.28
CA GLN A 491 -42.75 -14.79 12.36
C GLN A 491 -41.63 -14.58 11.33
N THR A 492 -41.67 -13.52 10.52
CA THR A 492 -40.56 -13.21 9.60
C THR A 492 -39.40 -12.50 10.33
N PRO A 493 -38.13 -12.94 10.14
CA PRO A 493 -36.96 -12.49 10.91
C PRO A 493 -36.49 -11.05 10.62
N GLY A 494 -37.18 -10.31 9.75
CA GLY A 494 -36.89 -8.92 9.44
C GLY A 494 -38.14 -8.17 8.99
N HIS A 495 -38.22 -6.89 9.35
CA HIS A 495 -39.22 -5.95 8.81
C HIS A 495 -38.46 -4.96 7.93
N GLY A 496 -38.92 -4.77 6.69
CA GLY A 496 -38.31 -3.85 5.73
C GLY A 496 -39.30 -2.81 5.24
N ARG A 497 -38.78 -1.65 4.84
CA ARG A 497 -39.55 -0.67 4.07
C ARG A 497 -39.40 -1.03 2.59
N VAL A 498 -40.51 -1.29 1.91
CA VAL A 498 -40.52 -1.41 0.44
C VAL A 498 -40.28 -0.02 -0.12
N LEU A 499 -39.16 0.17 -0.81
CA LEU A 499 -38.84 1.40 -1.54
C LEU A 499 -39.42 1.30 -2.95
N ASP A 500 -39.74 2.43 -3.59
CA ASP A 500 -40.10 2.42 -5.01
C ASP A 500 -38.86 2.05 -5.83
N ALA A 501 -38.85 0.87 -6.42
CA ALA A 501 -37.71 0.39 -7.21
C ALA A 501 -37.44 1.26 -8.45
N ASN A 502 -38.42 2.03 -8.92
CA ASN A 502 -38.29 2.87 -10.12
C ASN A 502 -37.58 4.19 -9.85
N TRP A 503 -37.64 4.71 -8.62
CA TRP A 503 -37.16 6.05 -8.28
C TRP A 503 -36.41 6.06 -6.94
N MET A 504 -35.34 6.84 -6.89
CA MET A 504 -34.58 7.05 -5.67
C MET A 504 -35.46 7.70 -4.59
N ASP A 505 -35.52 7.10 -3.39
CA ASP A 505 -36.20 7.70 -2.23
C ASP A 505 -35.34 8.86 -1.68
N LEU A 506 -35.55 10.06 -2.22
CA LEU A 506 -34.89 11.29 -1.79
C LEU A 506 -35.24 11.67 -0.34
N GLU A 507 -36.41 11.28 0.15
CA GLU A 507 -36.81 11.54 1.53
C GLU A 507 -35.93 10.75 2.51
N LEU A 508 -35.64 9.49 2.17
CA LEU A 508 -34.72 8.65 2.92
C LEU A 508 -33.31 9.24 2.91
N ALA A 509 -32.81 9.70 1.76
CA ALA A 509 -31.49 10.33 1.66
C ALA A 509 -31.38 11.59 2.54
N ARG A 510 -32.38 12.48 2.48
CA ARG A 510 -32.46 13.69 3.33
C ARG A 510 -32.51 13.33 4.82
N ARG A 511 -33.35 12.36 5.19
CA ARG A 511 -33.52 11.92 6.59
C ARG A 511 -32.22 11.32 7.13
N TRP A 512 -31.58 10.43 6.37
CA TRP A 512 -30.31 9.84 6.75
C TRP A 512 -29.22 10.90 6.95
N LYS A 513 -29.10 11.86 6.01
CA LYS A 513 -28.17 12.99 6.13
C LYS A 513 -28.44 13.78 7.42
N LYS A 514 -29.69 14.18 7.64
CA LYS A 514 -30.12 14.97 8.81
C LYS A 514 -29.84 14.22 10.12
N GLU A 515 -30.19 12.95 10.20
CA GLU A 515 -29.93 12.13 11.39
C GLU A 515 -28.43 11.96 11.64
N CYS A 516 -27.65 11.73 10.58
CA CYS A 516 -26.21 11.55 10.71
C CYS A 516 -25.51 12.85 11.15
N LEU A 517 -25.94 14.02 10.67
CA LEU A 517 -25.40 15.31 11.11
C LEU A 517 -25.84 15.65 12.54
N SER A 518 -27.12 15.49 12.87
CA SER A 518 -27.66 15.86 14.19
C SER A 518 -27.25 14.92 15.32
N LYS A 519 -27.14 13.61 15.05
CA LYS A 519 -26.81 12.61 16.09
C LYS A 519 -25.32 12.33 16.20
N HIS A 520 -24.56 12.47 15.11
CA HIS A 520 -23.13 12.15 15.09
C HIS A 520 -22.21 13.36 14.89
N GLY A 521 -22.69 14.54 14.48
CA GLY A 521 -21.92 15.74 14.13
C GLY A 521 -20.53 15.85 14.75
N ASP A 522 -20.45 16.18 16.04
CA ASP A 522 -19.20 16.42 16.76
C ASP A 522 -18.41 15.13 17.09
N LYS A 523 -19.08 13.96 17.06
CA LYS A 523 -18.48 12.63 17.31
C LYS A 523 -18.01 11.93 16.04
N CYS A 524 -18.35 12.48 14.87
CA CYS A 524 -18.00 11.96 13.56
C CYS A 524 -16.57 12.39 13.19
N SER A 525 -15.61 12.02 14.02
CA SER A 525 -14.19 12.23 13.76
C SER A 525 -13.77 11.28 12.63
N ASN A 526 -13.77 11.76 11.39
CA ASN A 526 -13.16 11.02 10.29
C ASN A 526 -11.63 11.03 10.49
N PRO A 527 -10.97 9.89 10.77
CA PRO A 527 -9.52 9.85 10.95
C PRO A 527 -8.74 10.24 9.67
N LEU A 528 -9.42 10.35 8.51
CA LEU A 528 -8.89 10.87 7.25
C LEU A 528 -9.14 12.37 7.04
N LYS A 529 -9.93 13.05 7.90
CA LYS A 529 -9.98 14.53 7.96
C LYS A 529 -8.74 15.03 8.70
N ILE A 530 -7.57 14.82 8.09
CA ILE A 530 -6.26 15.17 8.67
C ILE A 530 -6.10 16.71 8.70
N HIS A 531 -6.75 17.41 7.76
CA HIS A 531 -6.86 18.87 7.70
C HIS A 531 -8.20 19.31 7.08
N HIS A 532 -8.69 20.50 7.46
CA HIS A 532 -9.77 21.16 6.71
C HIS A 532 -9.18 21.66 5.38
N VAL A 533 -9.52 20.98 4.29
CA VAL A 533 -9.13 21.37 2.93
C VAL A 533 -10.35 21.91 2.20
N SER A 534 -10.24 23.15 1.72
CA SER A 534 -11.20 23.76 0.82
C SER A 534 -10.75 23.54 -0.63
N PRO A 535 -11.60 22.96 -1.49
CA PRO A 535 -11.31 22.91 -2.92
C PRO A 535 -11.08 24.31 -3.49
N ALA A 536 -10.30 24.41 -4.57
CA ALA A 536 -10.14 25.71 -5.25
C ALA A 536 -11.50 26.24 -5.76
N TRP A 537 -12.30 25.37 -6.36
CA TRP A 537 -13.59 25.72 -6.97
C TRP A 537 -14.67 24.70 -6.59
N LEU A 538 -15.91 25.18 -6.54
CA LEU A 538 -17.13 24.39 -6.33
C LEU A 538 -18.19 24.82 -7.35
N ILE A 539 -19.06 23.91 -7.73
CA ILE A 539 -20.28 24.21 -8.50
C ILE A 539 -21.35 24.66 -7.50
N ASP A 540 -21.82 25.90 -7.63
CA ASP A 540 -23.04 26.37 -6.97
C ASP A 540 -24.24 25.89 -7.76
N THR A 541 -24.87 24.81 -7.27
CA THR A 541 -26.00 24.17 -7.97
C THR A 541 -27.27 25.03 -7.95
N THR A 542 -27.36 26.05 -7.10
CA THR A 542 -28.50 26.97 -7.05
C THR A 542 -28.35 28.08 -8.09
N ASN A 543 -27.15 28.68 -8.15
CA ASN A 543 -26.87 29.76 -9.10
C ASN A 543 -26.36 29.26 -10.46
N ASN A 544 -26.18 27.94 -10.62
CA ASN A 544 -25.63 27.31 -11.81
C ASN A 544 -24.35 28.01 -12.30
N CYS A 545 -23.34 28.12 -11.43
CA CYS A 545 -22.03 28.70 -11.77
C CYS A 545 -20.92 28.07 -10.91
N LEU A 546 -19.66 28.34 -11.25
CA LEU A 546 -18.52 28.07 -10.37
C LEU A 546 -18.37 29.18 -9.33
N VAL A 547 -17.92 28.80 -8.14
CA VAL A 547 -17.55 29.70 -7.04
C VAL A 547 -16.25 29.24 -6.40
N SER A 548 -15.53 30.15 -5.74
CA SER A 548 -14.37 29.78 -4.94
C SER A 548 -14.79 28.87 -3.79
N GLY A 549 -14.07 27.77 -3.56
CA GLY A 549 -14.33 26.89 -2.42
C GLY A 549 -13.77 27.42 -1.09
N ALA A 550 -13.02 28.52 -1.11
CA ALA A 550 -12.45 29.13 0.09
C ALA A 550 -13.56 29.56 1.07
N GLY A 551 -13.49 29.05 2.30
CA GLY A 551 -14.46 29.37 3.36
C GLY A 551 -15.78 28.60 3.29
N ILE A 552 -15.94 27.70 2.31
CA ILE A 552 -17.09 26.79 2.24
C ILE A 552 -16.75 25.49 2.96
N SER A 553 -17.49 25.18 4.03
CA SER A 553 -17.32 23.98 4.85
C SER A 553 -18.11 22.78 4.35
N ASP A 554 -19.28 23.02 3.74
CA ASP A 554 -20.25 21.99 3.41
C ASP A 554 -20.42 21.91 1.89
N TYR A 555 -20.03 20.76 1.34
CA TYR A 555 -20.16 20.45 -0.09
C TYR A 555 -20.25 18.94 -0.28
N VAL A 556 -20.82 18.55 -1.42
CA VAL A 556 -20.93 17.15 -1.87
C VAL A 556 -19.85 16.88 -2.92
N THR A 557 -19.30 15.69 -2.95
CA THR A 557 -18.34 15.26 -4.00
C THR A 557 -18.96 14.24 -4.93
N LEU A 558 -18.54 14.23 -6.20
CA LEU A 558 -18.95 13.23 -7.20
C LEU A 558 -17.75 12.38 -7.63
N SER A 559 -17.84 11.06 -7.40
CA SER A 559 -16.89 10.05 -7.87
C SER A 559 -17.48 9.27 -9.05
N TYR A 560 -16.81 9.31 -10.19
CA TYR A 560 -17.27 8.75 -11.46
C TYR A 560 -16.08 8.46 -12.39
N ARG A 561 -16.31 7.72 -13.47
CA ARG A 561 -15.31 7.49 -14.53
C ARG A 561 -15.48 8.52 -15.65
N TRP A 562 -14.38 9.07 -16.13
CA TRP A 562 -14.39 9.89 -17.34
C TRP A 562 -14.64 8.98 -18.54
N GLY A 563 -15.62 9.33 -19.37
CA GLY A 563 -15.92 8.63 -20.62
C GLY A 563 -15.11 9.14 -21.81
N ALA A 564 -15.39 8.60 -23.00
CA ALA A 564 -14.75 9.02 -24.26
C ALA A 564 -15.04 10.49 -24.63
N SER A 565 -16.19 11.02 -24.20
CA SER A 565 -16.53 12.45 -24.24
C SER A 565 -16.99 12.90 -22.86
N THR A 566 -16.25 13.81 -22.24
CA THR A 566 -16.52 14.26 -20.86
C THR A 566 -17.44 15.47 -20.76
N GLY A 567 -17.98 15.95 -21.89
CA GLY A 567 -18.60 17.27 -21.94
C GLY A 567 -17.61 18.39 -21.60
N LEU A 568 -18.15 19.54 -21.19
CA LEU A 568 -17.46 20.74 -20.78
C LEU A 568 -16.50 20.47 -19.61
N ARG A 569 -15.31 21.04 -19.70
CA ARG A 569 -14.29 21.03 -18.66
C ARG A 569 -13.88 22.46 -18.31
N ALA A 570 -13.56 22.71 -17.05
CA ALA A 570 -13.03 24.00 -16.65
C ALA A 570 -11.59 24.16 -17.15
N THR A 571 -11.35 25.30 -17.80
CA THR A 571 -10.01 25.74 -18.21
C THR A 571 -9.76 27.14 -17.68
N ARG A 572 -8.49 27.52 -17.57
CA ARG A 572 -8.07 28.84 -17.08
C ARG A 572 -8.64 29.96 -17.95
N SER A 573 -8.77 29.75 -19.26
CA SER A 573 -9.35 30.74 -20.18
C SER A 573 -10.87 30.88 -20.03
N MET A 574 -11.56 29.81 -19.65
CA MET A 574 -13.02 29.81 -19.48
C MET A 574 -13.47 30.22 -18.09
N LEU A 575 -12.58 30.13 -17.09
CA LEU A 575 -12.91 30.39 -15.68
C LEU A 575 -13.70 31.70 -15.45
N PRO A 576 -13.33 32.87 -16.01
CA PRO A 576 -14.12 34.09 -15.81
C PRO A 576 -15.59 33.95 -16.23
N ALA A 577 -15.85 33.28 -17.36
CA ALA A 577 -17.21 33.02 -17.84
C ALA A 577 -17.94 31.99 -16.96
N LEU A 578 -17.24 30.97 -16.46
CA LEU A 578 -17.82 29.97 -15.57
C LEU A 578 -18.18 30.52 -14.18
N LEU A 579 -17.62 31.67 -13.79
CA LEU A 579 -17.97 32.35 -12.54
C LEU A 579 -19.26 33.20 -12.67
N GLU A 580 -19.72 33.47 -13.89
CA GLU A 580 -20.95 34.25 -14.11
C GLU A 580 -22.19 33.45 -13.69
N LEU A 581 -23.15 34.12 -13.05
CA LEU A 581 -24.40 33.50 -12.59
C LEU A 581 -25.17 32.90 -13.77
N GLY A 582 -25.55 31.64 -13.64
CA GLY A 582 -26.28 30.91 -14.68
C GLY A 582 -25.42 30.34 -15.79
N SER A 583 -24.08 30.51 -15.77
CA SER A 583 -23.15 30.01 -16.80
C SER A 583 -23.17 28.50 -17.02
N LEU A 584 -23.67 27.72 -16.07
CA LEU A 584 -23.82 26.26 -16.14
C LEU A 584 -25.27 25.82 -16.43
N SER A 585 -26.16 26.75 -16.75
CA SER A 585 -27.57 26.43 -17.00
C SER A 585 -27.73 25.70 -18.34
N PRO A 586 -28.62 24.69 -18.44
CA PRO A 586 -28.87 23.95 -19.68
C PRO A 586 -29.31 24.84 -20.86
N ASP A 587 -29.92 25.99 -20.58
CA ASP A 587 -30.46 26.92 -21.58
C ASP A 587 -29.41 27.87 -22.19
N GLN A 588 -28.17 27.87 -21.68
CA GLN A 588 -27.07 28.64 -22.27
C GLN A 588 -26.53 27.89 -23.51
N LEU A 589 -26.71 28.47 -24.69
CA LEU A 589 -26.20 27.93 -25.96
C LEU A 589 -24.69 27.64 -25.87
N GLY A 590 -24.30 26.37 -25.91
CA GLY A 590 -22.89 25.94 -25.96
C GLY A 590 -22.33 25.27 -24.70
N VAL A 591 -23.11 25.18 -23.61
CA VAL A 591 -22.70 24.50 -22.37
C VAL A 591 -23.12 23.03 -22.40
N ASP A 592 -22.17 22.15 -22.76
CA ASP A 592 -22.42 20.70 -22.79
C ASP A 592 -21.88 20.01 -21.53
N LEU A 593 -22.54 20.18 -20.38
CA LEU A 593 -22.17 19.40 -19.19
C LEU A 593 -22.48 17.91 -19.39
N SER A 594 -21.61 17.04 -18.87
CA SER A 594 -21.85 15.60 -18.92
C SER A 594 -23.15 15.21 -18.17
N PRO A 595 -23.90 14.21 -18.65
CA PRO A 595 -25.13 13.75 -18.00
C PRO A 595 -24.95 13.42 -16.52
N VAL A 596 -23.83 12.81 -16.11
CA VAL A 596 -23.58 12.49 -14.70
C VAL A 596 -23.43 13.74 -13.84
N ILE A 597 -22.75 14.79 -14.34
CA ILE A 597 -22.58 16.05 -13.62
C ILE A 597 -23.92 16.79 -13.54
N LYS A 598 -24.68 16.85 -14.65
CA LYS A 598 -26.03 17.45 -14.68
C LYS A 598 -26.95 16.82 -13.65
N HIS A 599 -27.00 15.49 -13.60
CA HIS A 599 -27.85 14.78 -12.65
C HIS A 599 -27.32 14.88 -11.20
N ALA A 600 -26.00 14.90 -11.00
CA ALA A 600 -25.42 15.13 -9.68
C ALA A 600 -25.76 16.52 -9.14
N MET A 601 -25.74 17.56 -9.98
CA MET A 601 -26.18 18.90 -9.60
C MET A 601 -27.65 18.90 -9.16
N GLN A 602 -28.51 18.17 -9.87
CA GLN A 602 -29.92 18.03 -9.51
C GLN A 602 -30.09 17.27 -8.19
N LEU A 603 -29.42 16.13 -8.02
CA LEU A 603 -29.47 15.36 -6.78
C LEU A 603 -28.98 16.19 -5.57
N VAL A 604 -27.92 16.97 -5.73
CA VAL A 604 -27.40 17.87 -4.68
C VAL A 604 -28.47 18.86 -4.21
N ARG A 605 -29.17 19.52 -5.16
CA ARG A 605 -30.32 20.38 -4.82
C ARG A 605 -31.41 19.59 -4.12
N ASP A 606 -31.74 18.42 -4.65
CA ASP A 606 -32.82 17.59 -4.14
C ASP A 606 -32.52 17.05 -2.74
N ILE A 607 -31.28 16.91 -2.31
CA ILE A 607 -30.94 16.49 -0.94
C ILE A 607 -30.68 17.68 0.00
N ASP A 608 -31.14 18.89 -0.34
CA ASP A 608 -30.95 20.12 0.43
C ASP A 608 -29.46 20.47 0.65
N GLU A 609 -28.63 20.27 -0.38
CA GLU A 609 -27.25 20.73 -0.44
C GLU A 609 -27.08 21.75 -1.57
N ARG A 610 -26.04 22.59 -1.47
CA ARG A 610 -25.81 23.67 -2.46
C ARG A 610 -24.60 23.44 -3.34
N TYR A 611 -23.49 23.00 -2.76
CA TYR A 611 -22.22 22.97 -3.43
C TYR A 611 -21.84 21.55 -3.85
N LEU A 612 -21.43 21.40 -5.10
CA LEU A 612 -20.94 20.15 -5.68
C LEU A 612 -19.49 20.33 -6.11
N TRP A 613 -18.64 19.37 -5.75
CA TRP A 613 -17.32 19.22 -6.31
C TRP A 613 -17.31 18.08 -7.34
N ALA A 614 -16.94 18.41 -8.57
CA ALA A 614 -16.70 17.46 -9.65
C ALA A 614 -15.39 17.85 -10.34
N ASP A 615 -14.42 16.95 -10.37
CA ASP A 615 -13.05 17.18 -10.84
C ASP A 615 -12.96 17.89 -12.21
N ALA A 616 -13.77 17.48 -13.20
CA ALA A 616 -13.79 18.06 -14.55
C ALA A 616 -14.13 19.55 -14.57
N MET A 617 -14.88 20.04 -13.57
CA MET A 617 -15.33 21.44 -13.47
C MET A 617 -14.61 22.22 -12.36
N CYS A 618 -14.15 21.53 -11.31
CA CYS A 618 -13.53 22.15 -10.15
C CYS A 618 -12.00 22.18 -10.20
N ILE A 619 -11.40 21.52 -11.20
CA ILE A 619 -9.97 21.57 -11.50
C ILE A 619 -9.77 22.18 -12.90
N LEU A 620 -8.88 23.16 -13.01
CA LEU A 620 -8.51 23.80 -14.28
C LEU A 620 -7.61 22.87 -15.11
N GLN A 621 -8.16 22.26 -16.15
CA GLN A 621 -7.58 21.11 -16.86
C GLN A 621 -6.41 21.46 -17.80
N ASP A 622 -6.29 22.72 -18.19
CA ASP A 622 -5.21 23.25 -19.03
C ASP A 622 -4.08 23.90 -18.21
N ASP A 623 -4.19 23.84 -16.87
CA ASP A 623 -3.20 24.39 -15.95
C ASP A 623 -2.53 23.26 -15.15
N ASN A 624 -1.34 22.86 -15.60
CA ASN A 624 -0.59 21.75 -15.00
C ASN A 624 -0.23 22.00 -13.52
N ALA A 625 0.06 23.25 -13.13
CA ALA A 625 0.44 23.55 -11.75
C ALA A 625 -0.78 23.46 -10.82
N HIS A 626 -1.90 24.08 -11.22
CA HIS A 626 -3.16 24.00 -10.49
C HIS A 626 -3.71 22.56 -10.44
N SER A 627 -3.65 21.84 -11.57
CA SER A 627 -4.10 20.45 -11.65
C SER A 627 -3.28 19.54 -10.73
N ALA A 628 -1.95 19.66 -10.73
CA ALA A 628 -1.08 18.88 -9.84
C ALA A 628 -1.41 19.14 -8.36
N GLU A 629 -1.58 20.41 -7.98
CA GLU A 629 -1.95 20.79 -6.61
C GLU A 629 -3.30 20.19 -6.19
N GLN A 630 -4.35 20.37 -7.02
CA GLN A 630 -5.68 19.84 -6.69
C GLN A 630 -5.74 18.31 -6.68
N LEU A 631 -4.97 17.64 -7.55
CA LEU A 631 -4.88 16.18 -7.57
C LEU A 631 -4.21 15.62 -6.31
N GLN A 632 -3.17 16.29 -5.79
CA GLN A 632 -2.56 15.94 -4.50
C GLN A 632 -3.54 16.13 -3.33
N LEU A 633 -4.40 17.15 -3.41
CA LEU A 633 -5.43 17.42 -2.41
C LEU A 633 -6.70 16.58 -2.55
N MET A 634 -6.87 15.86 -3.68
CA MET A 634 -8.12 15.18 -4.03
C MET A 634 -8.61 14.25 -2.91
N GLY A 635 -7.73 13.43 -2.32
CA GLY A 635 -8.09 12.55 -1.21
C GLY A 635 -8.64 13.32 0.01
N ALA A 636 -8.06 14.49 0.31
CA ALA A 636 -8.52 15.35 1.39
C ALA A 636 -9.83 16.09 1.07
N ILE A 637 -10.05 16.46 -0.21
CA ILE A 637 -11.31 17.03 -0.70
C ILE A 637 -12.46 16.03 -0.52
N TYR A 638 -12.28 14.77 -0.96
CA TYR A 638 -13.27 13.71 -0.73
C TYR A 638 -13.51 13.46 0.77
N ALA A 639 -12.45 13.35 1.57
CA ALA A 639 -12.56 13.13 3.01
C ALA A 639 -13.23 14.30 3.76
N SER A 640 -13.16 15.52 3.21
CA SER A 640 -13.72 16.74 3.81
C SER A 640 -15.19 16.95 3.51
N SER A 641 -15.69 16.40 2.40
CA SER A 641 -17.08 16.55 1.93
C SER A 641 -18.14 16.00 2.91
N THR A 642 -19.35 16.56 2.83
CA THR A 642 -20.52 16.12 3.62
C THR A 642 -20.97 14.73 3.22
N LEU A 643 -20.91 14.44 1.92
CA LEU A 643 -21.32 13.21 1.27
C LEU A 643 -20.55 13.04 -0.04
N THR A 644 -20.25 11.79 -0.42
CA THR A 644 -19.81 11.44 -1.77
C THR A 644 -20.91 10.68 -2.51
N ILE A 645 -21.25 11.19 -3.70
CA ILE A 645 -22.06 10.48 -4.71
C ILE A 645 -21.09 9.59 -5.48
N VAL A 646 -21.31 8.27 -5.46
CA VAL A 646 -20.48 7.31 -6.21
C VAL A 646 -21.31 6.71 -7.34
N ALA A 647 -20.89 6.94 -8.58
CA ALA A 647 -21.39 6.19 -9.74
C ALA A 647 -20.68 4.83 -9.78
N SER A 648 -21.42 3.75 -9.55
CA SER A 648 -20.82 2.41 -9.41
C SER A 648 -20.40 1.76 -10.73
N ASP A 649 -20.96 2.26 -11.83
CA ASP A 649 -20.82 1.77 -13.19
C ASP A 649 -21.24 2.85 -14.19
N GLY A 650 -21.11 2.56 -15.48
CA GLY A 650 -21.14 3.58 -16.53
C GLY A 650 -19.92 4.51 -16.50
N ASP A 651 -19.91 5.50 -17.39
CA ASP A 651 -18.96 6.61 -17.39
C ASP A 651 -19.72 7.95 -17.30
N SER A 652 -19.05 9.06 -17.62
CA SER A 652 -19.65 10.39 -17.55
C SER A 652 -20.88 10.60 -18.44
N THR A 653 -21.10 9.72 -19.43
CA THR A 653 -22.16 9.83 -20.44
C THR A 653 -23.50 9.20 -20.02
N GLU A 654 -23.51 8.27 -19.06
CA GLU A 654 -24.71 7.48 -18.71
C GLU A 654 -25.67 8.22 -17.75
N GLY A 655 -25.16 9.15 -16.94
CA GLY A 655 -25.98 9.90 -15.98
C GLY A 655 -26.44 9.07 -14.77
N ILE A 656 -27.03 9.74 -13.77
CA ILE A 656 -27.66 9.07 -12.62
C ILE A 656 -29.08 8.63 -12.99
N LEU A 657 -29.42 7.35 -12.87
CA LEU A 657 -30.79 6.83 -13.08
C LEU A 657 -31.65 6.92 -11.81
N GLY A 658 -32.95 7.08 -11.99
CA GLY A 658 -33.94 7.08 -10.91
C GLY A 658 -34.07 8.42 -10.19
N LEU A 659 -33.75 9.56 -10.81
CA LEU A 659 -34.07 10.89 -10.27
C LEU A 659 -35.33 11.45 -10.91
N GLN A 660 -36.39 11.56 -10.11
CA GLN A 660 -37.71 11.94 -10.58
C GLN A 660 -37.68 13.28 -11.33
N GLY A 661 -38.12 13.27 -12.59
CA GLY A 661 -38.15 14.47 -13.44
C GLY A 661 -36.80 14.87 -14.06
N SER A 662 -35.71 14.16 -13.75
CA SER A 662 -34.37 14.46 -14.29
C SER A 662 -33.76 13.33 -15.10
N SER A 663 -34.07 12.07 -14.79
CA SER A 663 -33.45 10.92 -15.46
C SER A 663 -34.42 9.75 -15.60
N PRO A 664 -34.11 8.72 -16.42
CA PRO A 664 -34.97 7.55 -16.57
C PRO A 664 -35.11 6.79 -15.24
N SER A 665 -36.22 6.09 -15.04
CA SER A 665 -36.42 5.22 -13.88
C SER A 665 -35.34 4.14 -13.82
N ARG A 666 -34.98 3.72 -12.61
CA ARG A 666 -34.07 2.61 -12.41
C ARG A 666 -34.79 1.31 -12.75
N LYS A 667 -34.26 0.52 -13.68
CA LYS A 667 -34.74 -0.85 -13.93
C LYS A 667 -34.03 -1.77 -12.95
N VAL A 668 -34.62 -1.97 -11.78
CA VAL A 668 -34.21 -3.03 -10.86
C VAL A 668 -35.24 -4.15 -11.00
N GLU A 669 -34.80 -5.34 -11.43
CA GLU A 669 -35.64 -6.54 -11.36
C GLU A 669 -35.69 -6.99 -9.89
N GLU A 670 -36.71 -6.54 -9.16
CA GLU A 670 -36.98 -7.00 -7.79
C GLU A 670 -38.22 -7.91 -7.81
N ASP A 671 -38.04 -9.21 -7.58
CA ASP A 671 -39.16 -10.13 -7.36
C ASP A 671 -39.71 -9.93 -5.94
N ILE A 672 -40.86 -9.25 -5.85
CA ILE A 672 -41.64 -9.13 -4.62
C ILE A 672 -42.65 -10.28 -4.60
N ILE A 673 -42.43 -11.29 -3.76
CA ILE A 673 -43.45 -12.32 -3.49
C ILE A 673 -44.53 -11.69 -2.61
N ILE A 674 -45.72 -11.46 -3.18
CA ILE A 674 -46.91 -10.91 -2.51
C ILE A 674 -47.65 -12.00 -1.75
#